data_AF-A0A094FT35-F1
#
_entry.id   AF-A0A094FT35-F1
#
_cell.length_a   1.000
_cell.length_b   1.000
_cell.length_c   1.000
_cell.angle_alpha   90.00
_cell.angle_beta   90.00
_cell.angle_gamma   90.00
#
_symmetry.space_group_name_H-M   'P 1'
#
loop_
_entity.id
_entity.type
_entity.pdbx_description
1 polymer ?
#
loop_
_entity_poly.entity_id
_entity_poly.type
_entity_poly.pdbx_seq_one_letter_code
_entity_poly.pdbx_strand_id
1 'polypeptide(L)'
;MVKGAAGPGVYSATYSNIPVYEFQFGVDLKEHVMRRRHDDWINATHILKAAGFDKPARTRILEREVQKELHEKVQGGYGKYQGTWVPLEKGEELAHRNGIYEKLRTIFEFVPGNDSPPPAPKHTTNKPKAPKKPAVPKFHSTPAPVRIEEDQYDNISAQLNDDETPDDVTVASASFMGEDDRYDLSAPSTAHRKRKRDEAAVSLSDQYHMAYSDELLDYFMLAQASEPASRPEPPPNFQPDWLIDSDGHTALHWASAMGDIDVMKQLKRFGANLSCRNIRGETPLMRSVLFTNCLDKQSMPRVVQELISTIDCVDAHGATAIHHAVALTHSRTKHHCARYYLDVVLNKLSETTEQDEVRRLLDIQDSNGDTACHISATNKARKCVRALIGRGASTDIPNNAGVRADELIQELNNTRRERNLAASSSPFAPDSQRQMTSFHDINISQSTPNASQHLNSALASRREAHHSEAAQSVSTKLMPLMAEKFMDLARSFDEELLDRENSEREAKRILQSSQVELATIQRQIHELGNVEEDDNAVQNEVNQLAHAQQRVVSLVEQQQAILLSAGAAQEESMANGNGHEEGGVEGLAELLRAMLEEQGRRQGLVTEYAGAMADVGMGEKGGMYRKLTAKCLGLSEEEVDERLDGLLGVLEEDGGAEE
;
A
#
# COMPACT_ATOMS: atom_id res chain seq x y z
N MET A 1 -7.98 -36.52 -26.47
CA MET A 1 -8.10 -35.33 -27.34
C MET A 1 -7.14 -34.29 -26.80
N VAL A 2 -6.19 -33.83 -27.62
CA VAL A 2 -5.19 -32.84 -27.21
C VAL A 2 -5.86 -31.46 -27.14
N LYS A 3 -5.78 -30.78 -25.99
CA LYS A 3 -6.17 -29.36 -25.90
C LYS A 3 -5.08 -28.55 -26.59
N GLY A 4 -5.39 -27.93 -27.73
CA GLY A 4 -4.50 -26.96 -28.36
C GLY A 4 -4.24 -25.79 -27.43
N ALA A 5 -2.98 -25.35 -27.34
CA ALA A 5 -2.66 -24.08 -26.70
C ALA A 5 -3.23 -22.95 -27.57
N ALA A 6 -3.94 -22.01 -26.96
CA ALA A 6 -4.44 -20.84 -27.66
C ALA A 6 -3.25 -19.91 -27.98
N GLY A 7 -3.09 -19.56 -29.25
CA GLY A 7 -2.09 -18.60 -29.70
C GLY A 7 -2.46 -17.14 -29.37
N PRO A 8 -1.60 -16.16 -29.72
CA PRO A 8 -1.98 -14.76 -29.70
C PRO A 8 -3.19 -14.54 -30.63
N GLY A 9 -4.19 -13.83 -30.14
CA GLY A 9 -5.49 -13.71 -30.80
C GLY A 9 -6.31 -12.57 -30.24
N VAL A 10 -7.27 -12.11 -31.04
CA VAL A 10 -8.31 -11.17 -30.61
C VAL A 10 -9.45 -11.97 -30.00
N TYR A 11 -9.87 -11.60 -28.81
CA TYR A 11 -10.91 -12.27 -28.04
C TYR A 11 -12.09 -11.34 -27.75
N SER A 12 -13.27 -11.93 -27.60
CA SER A 12 -14.45 -11.19 -27.13
C SER A 12 -14.47 -11.10 -25.61
N ALA A 13 -14.57 -9.89 -25.07
CA ALA A 13 -14.74 -9.61 -23.65
C ALA A 13 -15.73 -8.45 -23.40
N THR A 14 -16.20 -8.32 -22.15
CA THR A 14 -17.04 -7.22 -21.68
C THR A 14 -16.52 -6.78 -20.32
N TYR A 15 -16.26 -5.48 -20.13
CA TYR A 15 -15.81 -4.91 -18.86
C TYR A 15 -16.70 -3.72 -18.51
N SER A 16 -17.24 -3.68 -17.29
CA SER A 16 -18.18 -2.63 -16.85
C SER A 16 -19.33 -2.40 -17.85
N ASN A 17 -19.96 -3.50 -18.30
CA ASN A 17 -20.99 -3.58 -19.35
C ASN A 17 -20.58 -3.09 -20.76
N ILE A 18 -19.36 -2.61 -20.95
CA ILE A 18 -18.87 -2.16 -22.26
C ILE A 18 -18.23 -3.34 -23.01
N PRO A 19 -18.76 -3.75 -24.18
CA PRO A 19 -18.18 -4.82 -24.98
C PRO A 19 -16.89 -4.32 -25.67
N VAL A 20 -15.84 -5.12 -25.57
CA VAL A 20 -14.53 -4.87 -26.19
C VAL A 20 -14.04 -6.09 -26.97
N TYR A 21 -13.08 -5.84 -27.85
CA TYR A 21 -12.12 -6.79 -28.38
C TYR A 21 -10.84 -6.69 -27.55
N GLU A 22 -10.43 -7.76 -26.87
CA GLU A 22 -9.17 -7.84 -26.11
C GLU A 22 -8.16 -8.65 -26.95
N PHE A 23 -7.07 -8.01 -27.37
CA PHE A 23 -5.95 -8.69 -28.01
C PHE A 23 -4.90 -9.02 -26.95
N GLN A 24 -4.64 -10.31 -26.73
CA GLN A 24 -3.66 -10.80 -25.75
C GLN A 24 -2.37 -11.27 -26.44
N PHE A 25 -1.22 -10.84 -25.93
CA PHE A 25 0.10 -11.10 -26.51
C PHE A 25 1.19 -11.11 -25.42
N GLY A 26 2.46 -11.22 -25.84
CA GLY A 26 3.61 -11.30 -24.94
C GLY A 26 3.82 -12.70 -24.34
N VAL A 27 4.83 -12.84 -23.49
CA VAL A 27 5.12 -14.09 -22.76
C VAL A 27 3.95 -14.36 -21.80
N ASP A 28 3.51 -15.63 -21.74
CA ASP A 28 2.34 -16.10 -20.97
C ASP A 28 0.98 -15.42 -21.26
N LEU A 29 0.83 -14.67 -22.37
CA LEU A 29 -0.38 -13.89 -22.69
C LEU A 29 -0.77 -12.87 -21.59
N LYS A 30 0.22 -12.32 -20.86
CA LYS A 30 -0.01 -11.34 -19.78
C LYS A 30 -0.29 -9.92 -20.30
N GLU A 31 0.24 -9.57 -21.47
CA GLU A 31 0.02 -8.25 -22.09
C GLU A 31 -1.28 -8.24 -22.90
N HIS A 32 -1.96 -7.09 -22.90
CA HIS A 32 -3.24 -6.93 -23.59
C HIS A 32 -3.48 -5.49 -24.04
N VAL A 33 -4.14 -5.34 -25.19
CA VAL A 33 -4.68 -4.08 -25.72
C VAL A 33 -6.17 -4.28 -25.97
N MET A 34 -6.99 -3.25 -25.72
CA MET A 34 -8.45 -3.32 -25.84
C MET A 34 -8.97 -2.27 -26.81
N ARG A 35 -9.91 -2.67 -27.65
CA ARG A 35 -10.67 -1.84 -28.59
C ARG A 35 -12.17 -2.01 -28.32
N ARG A 36 -12.93 -0.92 -28.21
CA ARG A 36 -14.38 -0.94 -27.95
C ARG A 36 -15.14 -1.33 -29.22
N ARG A 37 -16.28 -2.03 -29.08
CA ARG A 37 -17.04 -2.54 -30.25
C ARG A 37 -18.05 -1.56 -30.84
N HIS A 38 -18.40 -0.49 -30.13
CA HIS A 38 -19.48 0.42 -30.52
C HIS A 38 -19.00 1.66 -31.26
N ASP A 39 -17.75 2.08 -31.02
CA ASP A 39 -17.13 3.28 -31.58
C ASP A 39 -15.72 3.04 -32.14
N ASP A 40 -15.18 1.82 -32.01
CA ASP A 40 -13.81 1.42 -32.37
C ASP A 40 -12.68 2.16 -31.62
N TRP A 41 -12.97 2.81 -30.49
CA TRP A 41 -11.93 3.46 -29.69
C TRP A 41 -10.99 2.45 -29.04
N ILE A 42 -9.71 2.77 -28.98
CA ILE A 42 -8.63 1.89 -28.48
C ILE A 42 -7.92 2.51 -27.28
N ASN A 43 -7.51 1.68 -26.32
CA ASN A 43 -6.86 2.15 -25.09
C ASN A 43 -5.38 2.51 -25.36
N ALA A 44 -5.09 3.82 -25.45
CA ALA A 44 -3.75 4.36 -25.65
C ALA A 44 -2.79 4.02 -24.50
N THR A 45 -3.29 3.92 -23.26
CA THR A 45 -2.47 3.51 -22.11
C THR A 45 -1.96 2.07 -22.27
N HIS A 46 -2.75 1.18 -22.90
CA HIS A 46 -2.32 -0.18 -23.23
C HIS A 46 -1.29 -0.19 -24.36
N ILE A 47 -1.45 0.63 -25.40
CA ILE A 47 -0.48 0.77 -26.50
C ILE A 47 0.90 1.19 -25.95
N LEU A 48 0.93 2.20 -25.07
CA LEU A 48 2.18 2.66 -24.47
C LEU A 48 2.77 1.65 -23.46
N LYS A 49 1.93 0.84 -22.82
CA LYS A 49 2.40 -0.30 -21.99
C LYS A 49 3.05 -1.39 -22.86
N ALA A 50 2.48 -1.70 -24.02
CA ALA A 50 3.02 -2.65 -24.99
C ALA A 50 4.36 -2.18 -25.59
N ALA A 51 4.56 -0.87 -25.72
CA ALA A 51 5.82 -0.24 -26.11
C ALA A 51 6.90 -0.27 -25.02
N GLY A 52 6.59 -0.76 -23.81
CA GLY A 52 7.55 -0.91 -22.71
C GLY A 52 7.76 0.33 -21.85
N PHE A 53 6.94 1.39 -22.01
CA PHE A 53 7.05 2.58 -21.17
C PHE A 53 6.56 2.32 -19.73
N ASP A 54 7.32 2.84 -18.77
CA ASP A 54 7.00 2.79 -17.34
C ASP A 54 5.82 3.71 -16.97
N LYS A 55 5.36 3.67 -15.71
CA LYS A 55 4.17 4.44 -15.32
C LYS A 55 4.36 5.96 -15.50
N PRO A 56 5.48 6.59 -15.06
CA PRO A 56 5.75 8.00 -15.30
C PRO A 56 5.85 8.40 -16.79
N ALA A 57 6.62 7.68 -17.62
CA ALA A 57 6.78 8.02 -19.04
C ALA A 57 5.45 7.95 -19.79
N ARG A 58 4.62 6.93 -19.52
CA ARG A 58 3.26 6.83 -20.08
C ARG A 58 2.40 8.03 -19.73
N THR A 59 2.40 8.47 -18.46
CA THR A 59 1.62 9.64 -18.03
C THR A 59 2.04 10.89 -18.84
N ARG A 60 3.35 11.12 -19.02
CA ARG A 60 3.83 12.29 -19.75
C ARG A 60 3.54 12.24 -21.25
N ILE A 61 3.69 11.09 -21.91
CA ILE A 61 3.31 10.93 -23.32
C ILE A 61 1.79 11.16 -23.48
N LEU A 62 0.97 10.62 -22.57
CA LEU A 62 -0.46 10.85 -22.56
C LEU A 62 -0.79 12.34 -22.40
N GLU A 63 -0.20 13.05 -21.44
CA GLU A 63 -0.45 14.49 -21.21
C GLU A 63 0.09 15.40 -22.34
N ARG A 64 1.25 15.06 -22.92
CA ARG A 64 1.95 15.91 -23.89
C ARG A 64 1.48 15.70 -25.33
N GLU A 65 1.07 14.50 -25.71
CA GLU A 65 0.72 14.16 -27.09
C GLU A 65 -0.74 13.74 -27.26
N VAL A 66 -1.28 12.95 -26.33
CA VAL A 66 -2.60 12.30 -26.52
C VAL A 66 -3.75 13.15 -25.98
N GLN A 67 -3.62 13.70 -24.78
CA GLN A 67 -4.65 14.49 -24.09
C GLN A 67 -4.84 15.90 -24.67
N LYS A 68 -3.99 16.32 -25.62
CA LYS A 68 -4.18 17.56 -26.38
C LYS A 68 -5.13 17.39 -27.56
N GLU A 69 -5.40 16.16 -27.97
CA GLU A 69 -6.30 15.81 -29.07
C GLU A 69 -7.58 15.13 -28.53
N LEU A 70 -8.41 14.57 -29.42
CA LEU A 70 -9.65 13.91 -29.03
C LEU A 70 -9.37 12.61 -28.25
N HIS A 71 -9.75 12.58 -26.98
CA HIS A 71 -9.51 11.47 -26.07
C HIS A 71 -10.58 11.39 -24.98
N GLU A 72 -10.65 10.25 -24.30
CA GLU A 72 -11.54 9.98 -23.16
C GLU A 72 -10.73 9.37 -22.03
N LYS A 73 -10.88 9.90 -20.81
CA LYS A 73 -10.12 9.44 -19.64
C LYS A 73 -11.03 8.63 -18.71
N VAL A 74 -11.00 7.31 -18.84
CA VAL A 74 -11.76 6.40 -17.97
C VAL A 74 -10.99 6.19 -16.67
N GLN A 75 -11.55 6.66 -15.55
CA GLN A 75 -11.03 6.51 -14.19
C GLN A 75 -12.10 5.86 -13.31
N GLY A 76 -11.70 4.91 -12.44
CA GLY A 76 -12.64 4.08 -11.68
C GLY A 76 -13.08 2.80 -12.43
N GLY A 77 -13.85 1.94 -11.78
CA GLY A 77 -14.28 0.66 -12.36
C GLY A 77 -13.18 -0.41 -12.44
N TYR A 78 -13.38 -1.43 -13.31
CA TYR A 78 -12.50 -2.60 -13.39
C TYR A 78 -11.09 -2.25 -13.91
N GLY A 79 -10.04 -2.57 -13.15
CA GLY A 79 -8.69 -2.06 -13.37
C GLY A 79 -8.04 -2.36 -14.74
N LYS A 80 -8.47 -3.42 -15.45
CA LYS A 80 -8.00 -3.69 -16.83
C LYS A 80 -8.61 -2.75 -17.90
N TYR A 81 -9.71 -2.07 -17.61
CA TYR A 81 -10.42 -1.23 -18.59
C TYR A 81 -10.06 0.27 -18.44
N GLN A 82 -9.47 0.64 -17.31
CA GLN A 82 -9.02 2.00 -17.02
C GLN A 82 -7.92 2.46 -17.98
N GLY A 83 -7.91 3.76 -18.29
CA GLY A 83 -6.90 4.35 -19.17
C GLY A 83 -7.39 5.56 -19.94
N THR A 84 -6.54 6.04 -20.84
CA THR A 84 -6.91 7.02 -21.86
C THR A 84 -7.29 6.26 -23.14
N TRP A 85 -8.50 6.49 -23.63
CA TRP A 85 -9.04 5.93 -24.85
C TRP A 85 -9.01 6.98 -25.97
N VAL A 86 -8.74 6.54 -27.19
CA VAL A 86 -8.63 7.38 -28.39
C VAL A 86 -9.30 6.72 -29.59
N PRO A 87 -9.71 7.48 -30.63
CA PRO A 87 -10.14 6.91 -31.91
C PRO A 87 -9.09 5.97 -32.51
N LEU A 88 -9.52 4.96 -33.26
CA LEU A 88 -8.65 3.91 -33.83
C LEU A 88 -7.46 4.48 -34.61
N GLU A 89 -7.73 5.43 -35.51
CA GLU A 89 -6.74 6.13 -36.34
C GLU A 89 -5.63 6.78 -35.51
N LYS A 90 -5.99 7.36 -34.36
CA LYS A 90 -5.04 7.99 -33.43
C LYS A 90 -4.26 6.99 -32.60
N GLY A 91 -4.86 5.86 -32.27
CA GLY A 91 -4.15 4.71 -31.71
C GLY A 91 -3.11 4.13 -32.67
N GLU A 92 -3.42 4.10 -33.97
CA GLU A 92 -2.53 3.63 -35.04
C GLU A 92 -1.36 4.59 -35.25
N GLU A 93 -1.59 5.90 -35.36
CA GLU A 93 -0.54 6.92 -35.37
C GLU A 93 0.41 6.79 -34.15
N LEU A 94 -0.16 6.60 -32.96
CA LEU A 94 0.60 6.42 -31.71
C LEU A 94 1.40 5.12 -31.71
N ALA A 95 0.83 4.03 -32.24
CA ALA A 95 1.51 2.73 -32.32
C ALA A 95 2.66 2.74 -33.35
N HIS A 96 2.51 3.46 -34.46
CA HIS A 96 3.59 3.68 -35.44
C HIS A 96 4.71 4.55 -34.87
N ARG A 97 4.38 5.66 -34.21
CA ARG A 97 5.36 6.59 -33.60
C ARG A 97 6.25 5.91 -32.56
N ASN A 98 5.68 4.96 -31.81
CA ASN A 98 6.37 4.20 -30.76
C ASN A 98 6.88 2.83 -31.22
N GLY A 99 6.97 2.57 -32.54
CA GLY A 99 7.56 1.35 -33.11
C GLY A 99 6.84 0.04 -32.77
N ILE A 100 5.61 0.10 -32.23
CA ILE A 100 4.90 -1.06 -31.66
C ILE A 100 3.78 -1.58 -32.57
N TYR A 101 3.45 -0.86 -33.66
CA TYR A 101 2.40 -1.23 -34.61
C TYR A 101 2.50 -2.68 -35.09
N GLU A 102 3.69 -3.16 -35.48
CA GLU A 102 3.89 -4.54 -35.96
C GLU A 102 3.44 -5.61 -34.96
N LYS A 103 3.57 -5.36 -33.64
CA LYS A 103 3.12 -6.30 -32.60
C LYS A 103 1.61 -6.21 -32.35
N LEU A 104 0.99 -5.06 -32.63
CA LEU A 104 -0.42 -4.76 -32.37
C LEU A 104 -1.30 -4.78 -33.63
N ARG A 105 -0.73 -4.99 -34.82
CA ARG A 105 -1.43 -4.98 -36.12
C ARG A 105 -2.75 -5.77 -36.08
N THR A 106 -2.75 -6.92 -35.41
CA THR A 106 -3.91 -7.81 -35.27
C THR A 106 -5.14 -7.17 -34.60
N ILE A 107 -5.01 -6.12 -33.77
CA ILE A 107 -6.17 -5.42 -33.18
C ILE A 107 -6.58 -4.16 -33.96
N PHE A 108 -5.67 -3.58 -34.74
CA PHE A 108 -5.96 -2.47 -35.66
C PHE A 108 -6.69 -2.97 -36.91
N GLU A 109 -6.12 -3.97 -37.59
CA GLU A 109 -6.67 -4.60 -38.80
C GLU A 109 -7.86 -5.54 -38.51
N PHE A 110 -8.28 -5.71 -37.25
CA PHE A 110 -9.42 -6.55 -36.91
C PHE A 110 -10.73 -5.97 -37.45
N VAL A 111 -11.28 -6.60 -38.48
CA VAL A 111 -12.63 -6.33 -38.98
C VAL A 111 -13.60 -7.34 -38.34
N PRO A 112 -14.66 -6.90 -37.63
CA PRO A 112 -15.63 -7.80 -37.06
C PRO A 112 -16.50 -8.46 -38.15
N GLY A 113 -16.41 -9.78 -38.25
CA GLY A 113 -17.31 -10.59 -39.09
C GLY A 113 -18.63 -10.92 -38.40
N ASN A 114 -19.52 -11.62 -39.11
CA ASN A 114 -20.80 -12.09 -38.57
C ASN A 114 -20.64 -13.07 -37.38
N ASP A 115 -19.50 -13.75 -37.29
CA ASP A 115 -19.14 -14.59 -36.14
C ASP A 115 -18.17 -13.84 -35.21
N SER A 116 -18.58 -13.62 -33.96
CA SER A 116 -17.72 -12.99 -32.96
C SER A 116 -16.54 -13.88 -32.57
N PRO A 117 -15.34 -13.32 -32.33
CA PRO A 117 -14.16 -14.08 -31.93
C PRO A 117 -14.39 -14.82 -30.59
N PRO A 118 -13.67 -15.92 -30.31
CA PRO A 118 -13.88 -16.72 -29.11
C PRO A 118 -13.71 -15.89 -27.82
N PRO A 119 -14.40 -16.25 -26.73
CA PRO A 119 -14.23 -15.57 -25.45
C PRO A 119 -12.84 -15.81 -24.88
N ALA A 120 -12.28 -14.78 -24.23
CA ALA A 120 -10.90 -14.79 -23.74
C ALA A 120 -10.62 -15.96 -22.76
N PRO A 121 -9.57 -16.79 -22.99
CA PRO A 121 -9.27 -17.91 -22.11
C PRO A 121 -8.93 -17.42 -20.69
N LYS A 122 -9.56 -18.06 -19.69
CA LYS A 122 -9.64 -17.69 -18.26
C LYS A 122 -10.72 -16.67 -17.87
N HIS A 123 -11.50 -16.11 -18.80
CA HIS A 123 -12.73 -15.40 -18.44
C HIS A 123 -13.92 -16.38 -18.32
N THR A 124 -13.90 -17.24 -17.29
CA THR A 124 -15.14 -17.90 -16.85
C THR A 124 -16.00 -16.88 -16.13
N THR A 125 -17.12 -16.53 -16.76
CA THR A 125 -18.33 -16.06 -16.09
C THR A 125 -18.59 -16.85 -14.79
N ASN A 126 -19.12 -16.17 -13.77
CA ASN A 126 -19.37 -16.75 -12.45
C ASN A 126 -20.07 -18.12 -12.53
N LYS A 127 -19.36 -19.19 -12.14
CA LYS A 127 -19.97 -20.47 -11.77
C LYS A 127 -19.95 -20.60 -10.25
N PRO A 128 -21.09 -20.90 -9.60
CA PRO A 128 -21.13 -21.05 -8.15
C PRO A 128 -20.28 -22.22 -7.69
N LYS A 129 -19.54 -22.05 -6.59
CA LYS A 129 -18.73 -23.10 -5.95
C LYS A 129 -19.64 -24.20 -5.40
N ALA A 130 -19.48 -25.43 -5.91
CA ALA A 130 -20.00 -26.61 -5.24
C ALA A 130 -19.26 -26.83 -3.89
N PRO A 131 -19.95 -27.27 -2.82
CA PRO A 131 -19.35 -27.43 -1.51
C PRO A 131 -18.36 -28.61 -1.46
N LYS A 132 -17.19 -28.39 -0.86
CA LYS A 132 -16.25 -29.46 -0.52
C LYS A 132 -16.84 -30.31 0.62
N LYS A 133 -16.84 -31.64 0.45
CA LYS A 133 -17.20 -32.58 1.53
C LYS A 133 -16.13 -32.54 2.64
N PRO A 134 -16.51 -32.67 3.93
CA PRO A 134 -15.55 -32.77 5.03
C PRO A 134 -14.80 -34.10 4.99
N ALA A 135 -13.53 -34.09 5.41
CA ALA A 135 -12.71 -35.29 5.54
C ALA A 135 -13.05 -36.01 6.86
N VAL A 136 -13.22 -37.34 6.80
CA VAL A 136 -13.48 -38.21 7.95
C VAL A 136 -12.14 -38.70 8.52
N PRO A 137 -11.90 -38.65 9.85
CA PRO A 137 -10.66 -39.16 10.43
C PRO A 137 -10.63 -40.69 10.43
N LYS A 138 -9.44 -41.28 10.26
CA LYS A 138 -9.18 -42.71 10.49
C LYS A 138 -7.91 -42.91 11.31
N PHE A 139 -8.02 -43.77 12.33
CA PHE A 139 -6.94 -44.21 13.21
C PHE A 139 -6.26 -45.50 12.69
N HIS A 140 -5.11 -45.84 13.32
CA HIS A 140 -4.28 -47.05 13.15
C HIS A 140 -3.31 -47.05 11.95
N SER A 141 -2.06 -47.59 12.00
CA SER A 141 -1.18 -47.98 13.14
C SER A 141 0.22 -48.44 12.67
N THR A 142 1.30 -47.90 13.26
CA THR A 142 2.62 -48.58 13.51
C THR A 142 3.52 -48.95 12.27
N PRO A 143 4.81 -49.35 12.40
CA PRO A 143 5.91 -48.37 12.23
C PRO A 143 7.23 -48.84 11.50
N ALA A 144 8.16 -47.88 11.32
CA ALA A 144 9.64 -48.05 11.19
C ALA A 144 10.22 -48.67 9.88
N PRO A 145 11.55 -48.58 9.59
CA PRO A 145 12.63 -47.94 10.36
C PRO A 145 13.53 -46.92 9.59
N VAL A 146 14.49 -46.38 10.36
CA VAL A 146 15.47 -45.31 10.07
C VAL A 146 16.66 -45.79 9.20
N ARG A 147 17.33 -44.85 8.51
CA ARG A 147 18.77 -44.96 8.18
C ARG A 147 19.47 -43.60 8.40
N ILE A 148 20.75 -43.63 8.77
CA ILE A 148 21.57 -42.52 9.31
C ILE A 148 22.73 -42.23 8.33
N GLU A 149 23.53 -41.18 8.61
CA GLU A 149 24.85 -40.79 8.02
C GLU A 149 24.76 -39.86 6.79
N GLU A 150 25.62 -38.85 6.57
CA GLU A 150 26.67 -38.20 7.41
C GLU A 150 26.99 -36.80 6.84
N ASP A 151 27.71 -35.94 7.59
CA ASP A 151 28.14 -34.59 7.15
C ASP A 151 29.27 -34.62 6.10
N GLN A 152 29.23 -33.74 5.08
CA GLN A 152 30.45 -33.30 4.39
C GLN A 152 30.35 -31.93 3.69
N TYR A 153 31.53 -31.31 3.51
CA TYR A 153 31.74 -29.89 3.16
C TYR A 153 31.66 -29.57 1.65
N ASP A 154 31.43 -28.28 1.40
CA ASP A 154 31.88 -27.44 0.27
C ASP A 154 31.49 -27.75 -1.20
N ASN A 155 30.73 -26.78 -1.73
CA ASN A 155 31.06 -26.01 -2.94
C ASN A 155 30.95 -26.70 -4.32
N ILE A 156 29.75 -26.62 -4.92
CA ILE A 156 29.60 -26.65 -6.39
C ILE A 156 28.63 -25.55 -6.84
N SER A 157 28.96 -24.93 -7.98
CA SER A 157 28.22 -23.83 -8.58
C SER A 157 27.12 -24.28 -9.56
N ALA A 158 26.24 -23.31 -9.86
CA ALA A 158 25.36 -23.21 -11.02
C ALA A 158 24.04 -24.02 -11.05
N GLN A 159 23.07 -23.38 -11.70
CA GLN A 159 21.74 -23.88 -12.10
C GLN A 159 20.74 -24.19 -10.97
N LEU A 160 19.92 -23.18 -10.64
CA LEU A 160 18.47 -23.25 -10.89
C LEU A 160 17.97 -21.83 -11.22
N ASN A 161 17.20 -21.70 -12.30
CA ASN A 161 16.51 -20.47 -12.71
C ASN A 161 15.12 -20.40 -12.06
N ASP A 162 14.51 -19.21 -12.15
CA ASP A 162 13.08 -18.92 -12.13
C ASP A 162 12.27 -19.41 -10.92
N ASP A 163 12.03 -18.46 -10.00
CA ASP A 163 10.71 -18.29 -9.42
C ASP A 163 10.41 -16.78 -9.30
N GLU A 164 10.06 -16.16 -10.44
CA GLU A 164 9.52 -14.78 -10.47
C GLU A 164 8.21 -14.75 -9.67
N THR A 165 8.29 -14.26 -8.43
CA THR A 165 7.11 -14.00 -7.60
C THR A 165 6.73 -12.52 -7.65
N PRO A 166 5.43 -12.18 -7.59
CA PRO A 166 4.94 -10.94 -8.18
C PRO A 166 5.07 -9.75 -7.22
N ASP A 167 5.54 -8.61 -7.73
CA ASP A 167 5.64 -7.39 -6.95
C ASP A 167 4.26 -6.84 -6.57
N ASP A 168 4.02 -6.79 -5.26
CA ASP A 168 2.80 -6.28 -4.68
C ASP A 168 2.78 -4.75 -4.61
N VAL A 169 1.59 -4.25 -4.89
CA VAL A 169 1.04 -2.91 -4.67
C VAL A 169 1.72 -2.17 -3.51
N THR A 170 2.50 -1.12 -3.80
CA THR A 170 2.89 -0.14 -2.77
C THR A 170 1.69 0.72 -2.40
N VAL A 171 0.98 0.31 -1.35
CA VAL A 171 0.05 1.18 -0.61
C VAL A 171 0.89 2.26 0.09
N ALA A 172 0.60 3.52 -0.22
CA ALA A 172 1.11 4.63 0.56
C ALA A 172 0.33 4.73 1.87
N SER A 173 1.03 4.64 3.01
CA SER A 173 0.48 4.99 4.32
C SER A 173 1.08 6.32 4.77
N ALA A 174 0.29 7.38 4.64
CA ALA A 174 0.11 8.32 5.75
C ALA A 174 -0.66 7.56 6.88
N SER A 175 -0.61 7.93 8.16
CA SER A 175 -0.50 9.29 8.72
C SER A 175 0.16 9.31 10.12
N PHE A 176 0.10 10.51 10.73
CA PHE A 176 0.37 10.92 12.13
C PHE A 176 1.76 11.56 12.35
N MET A 177 1.92 12.84 12.72
CA MET A 177 0.96 13.97 12.98
C MET A 177 1.37 15.21 12.14
N GLY A 178 0.65 16.33 12.08
CA GLY A 178 -0.61 16.73 12.74
C GLY A 178 -1.37 17.80 11.94
N GLU A 179 -2.58 18.14 12.40
CA GLU A 179 -3.52 19.05 11.73
C GLU A 179 -3.22 20.52 12.02
N ASP A 180 -3.37 21.38 11.00
CA ASP A 180 -4.32 22.51 11.04
C ASP A 180 -4.46 23.15 9.64
N ASP A 181 -5.52 23.94 9.45
CA ASP A 181 -5.86 24.74 8.26
C ASP A 181 -6.04 24.01 6.90
N ARG A 182 -7.18 23.33 6.75
CA ARG A 182 -7.77 23.04 5.44
C ARG A 182 -8.93 23.99 5.12
N TYR A 183 -8.66 25.03 4.34
CA TYR A 183 -9.71 25.72 3.59
C TYR A 183 -10.06 24.91 2.33
N ASP A 184 -11.36 24.72 2.12
CA ASP A 184 -11.94 24.19 0.88
C ASP A 184 -11.64 25.13 -0.31
N LEU A 185 -11.43 24.56 -1.50
CA LEU A 185 -11.71 25.19 -2.80
C LEU A 185 -11.50 24.22 -3.98
N SER A 186 -12.62 23.88 -4.59
CA SER A 186 -12.85 23.40 -5.97
C SER A 186 -11.76 23.65 -7.03
N ALA A 187 -11.61 22.67 -7.94
CA ALA A 187 -10.86 22.80 -9.19
C ALA A 187 -11.43 23.87 -10.14
N PRO A 188 -10.58 24.53 -10.97
CA PRO A 188 -11.02 25.19 -12.19
C PRO A 188 -10.76 24.32 -13.43
N SER A 189 -11.83 24.13 -14.20
CA SER A 189 -11.81 23.55 -15.55
C SER A 189 -11.08 24.45 -16.57
N THR A 190 -10.75 23.88 -17.72
CA THR A 190 -10.14 24.52 -18.88
C THR A 190 -11.00 25.65 -19.46
N ALA A 191 -10.61 26.92 -19.23
CA ALA A 191 -11.17 28.07 -19.96
C ALA A 191 -10.17 29.22 -20.15
N HIS A 192 -9.94 29.54 -21.43
CA HIS A 192 -9.34 30.75 -22.01
C HIS A 192 -8.74 31.87 -21.13
N ARG A 193 -7.43 32.10 -21.34
CA ARG A 193 -6.72 33.40 -21.36
C ARG A 193 -7.43 34.60 -20.71
N LYS A 194 -6.93 35.02 -19.54
CA LYS A 194 -6.70 36.45 -19.25
C LYS A 194 -5.54 36.64 -18.27
N ARG A 195 -4.42 37.19 -18.75
CA ARG A 195 -3.29 37.62 -17.93
C ARG A 195 -3.76 38.63 -16.88
N LYS A 196 -3.46 38.39 -15.61
CA LYS A 196 -3.44 39.44 -14.57
C LYS A 196 -2.04 39.56 -13.97
N ARG A 197 -1.13 40.02 -14.82
CA ARG A 197 -0.01 40.92 -14.52
C ARG A 197 0.56 40.84 -13.09
N ASP A 198 1.53 39.96 -12.93
CA ASP A 198 2.86 40.31 -12.41
C ASP A 198 3.93 39.49 -13.17
N GLU A 199 3.84 39.52 -14.51
CA GLU A 199 4.96 39.14 -15.38
C GLU A 199 6.06 40.21 -15.25
N ALA A 200 6.95 40.05 -14.26
CA ALA A 200 8.32 40.52 -14.42
C ALA A 200 8.85 39.90 -15.73
N ALA A 201 9.52 40.69 -16.57
CA ALA A 201 9.90 40.26 -17.91
C ALA A 201 10.91 39.10 -17.86
N VAL A 202 10.40 37.86 -17.90
CA VAL A 202 11.18 36.62 -17.99
C VAL A 202 12.11 36.76 -19.19
N SER A 203 13.42 36.79 -18.93
CA SER A 203 14.43 37.08 -19.94
C SER A 203 14.34 36.05 -21.06
N LEU A 204 14.75 36.44 -22.27
CA LEU A 204 14.85 35.49 -23.37
C LEU A 204 15.79 34.33 -23.00
N SER A 205 16.81 34.58 -22.16
CA SER A 205 17.68 33.53 -21.60
C SER A 205 16.91 32.56 -20.70
N ASP A 206 16.07 33.08 -19.81
CA ASP A 206 15.28 32.29 -18.85
C ASP A 206 14.30 31.37 -19.59
N GLN A 207 13.69 31.85 -20.68
CA GLN A 207 12.83 31.03 -21.56
C GLN A 207 13.60 29.89 -22.22
N TYR A 208 14.85 30.11 -22.65
CA TYR A 208 15.71 29.03 -23.15
C TYR A 208 16.13 28.05 -22.04
N HIS A 209 16.35 28.52 -20.80
CA HIS A 209 16.63 27.63 -19.67
C HIS A 209 15.41 26.78 -19.30
N MET A 210 14.19 27.33 -19.35
CA MET A 210 12.94 26.58 -19.11
C MET A 210 12.69 25.52 -20.20
N ALA A 211 12.90 25.86 -21.48
CA ALA A 211 12.78 24.88 -22.56
C ALA A 211 13.81 23.73 -22.40
N TYR A 212 15.06 24.06 -22.09
CA TYR A 212 16.11 23.07 -21.84
C TYR A 212 15.84 22.23 -20.58
N SER A 213 15.26 22.80 -19.52
CA SER A 213 14.91 22.04 -18.31
C SER A 213 13.83 21.00 -18.59
N ASP A 214 12.81 21.35 -19.37
CA ASP A 214 11.75 20.42 -19.76
C ASP A 214 12.29 19.29 -20.64
N GLU A 215 13.13 19.61 -21.64
CA GLU A 215 13.78 18.60 -22.49
C GLU A 215 14.75 17.69 -21.71
N LEU A 216 15.47 18.22 -20.71
CA LEU A 216 16.37 17.43 -19.88
C LEU A 216 15.60 16.53 -18.88
N LEU A 217 14.47 17.01 -18.35
CA LEU A 217 13.55 16.17 -17.57
C LEU A 217 12.88 15.09 -18.42
N ASP A 218 12.62 15.35 -19.70
CA ASP A 218 12.15 14.33 -20.64
C ASP A 218 13.23 13.29 -20.91
N TYR A 219 14.47 13.72 -21.16
CA TYR A 219 15.61 12.83 -21.29
C TYR A 219 15.76 11.89 -20.08
N PHE A 220 15.76 12.40 -18.85
CA PHE A 220 15.93 11.56 -17.66
C PHE A 220 14.80 10.54 -17.44
N MET A 221 13.56 10.88 -17.81
CA MET A 221 12.41 9.98 -17.65
C MET A 221 12.29 8.98 -18.81
N LEU A 222 12.73 9.34 -20.02
CA LEU A 222 12.67 8.48 -21.21
C LEU A 222 13.94 7.64 -21.41
N ALA A 223 15.07 7.98 -20.77
CA ALA A 223 16.34 7.23 -20.86
C ALA A 223 16.30 5.81 -20.23
N GLN A 224 15.16 5.37 -19.70
CA GLN A 224 14.90 3.97 -19.32
C GLN A 224 14.16 3.17 -20.40
N ALA A 225 13.71 3.81 -21.49
CA ALA A 225 13.09 3.15 -22.63
C ALA A 225 14.13 2.47 -23.55
N SER A 226 13.66 1.60 -24.44
CA SER A 226 14.52 0.72 -25.28
C SER A 226 15.38 1.43 -26.33
N GLU A 227 15.21 2.74 -26.53
CA GLU A 227 16.03 3.55 -27.43
C GLU A 227 16.67 4.71 -26.66
N PRO A 228 17.97 5.00 -26.85
CA PRO A 228 18.64 6.09 -26.16
C PRO A 228 18.13 7.43 -26.70
N ALA A 229 17.24 8.07 -25.95
CA ALA A 229 16.76 9.42 -26.23
C ALA A 229 17.95 10.37 -26.50
N SER A 230 17.84 11.21 -27.52
CA SER A 230 18.90 12.17 -27.87
C SER A 230 19.09 13.17 -26.73
N ARG A 231 20.33 13.30 -26.23
CA ARG A 231 20.66 14.28 -25.19
C ARG A 231 20.40 15.70 -25.71
N PRO A 232 19.63 16.55 -25.00
CA PRO A 232 19.42 17.93 -25.42
C PRO A 232 20.73 18.73 -25.35
N GLU A 233 20.94 19.62 -26.31
CA GLU A 233 22.11 20.50 -26.33
C GLU A 233 21.91 21.72 -25.40
N PRO A 234 22.91 22.10 -24.59
CA PRO A 234 22.79 23.23 -23.68
C PRO A 234 22.73 24.56 -24.47
N PRO A 235 21.88 25.53 -24.05
CA PRO A 235 21.76 26.81 -24.75
C PRO A 235 23.06 27.65 -24.70
N PRO A 236 23.27 28.60 -25.63
CA PRO A 236 24.54 29.33 -25.76
C PRO A 236 25.04 30.06 -24.50
N ASN A 237 24.14 30.48 -23.62
CA ASN A 237 24.43 31.11 -22.32
C ASN A 237 24.08 30.17 -21.15
N PHE A 238 24.45 28.88 -21.24
CA PHE A 238 24.02 27.86 -20.29
C PHE A 238 24.40 28.19 -18.82
N GLN A 239 23.38 28.19 -17.95
CA GLN A 239 23.53 28.33 -16.50
C GLN A 239 23.36 26.93 -15.88
N PRO A 240 24.43 26.29 -15.37
CA PRO A 240 24.37 24.89 -14.93
C PRO A 240 23.60 24.70 -13.62
N ASP A 241 23.51 25.73 -12.79
CA ASP A 241 22.83 25.73 -11.49
C ASP A 241 21.37 26.22 -11.59
N TRP A 242 20.82 26.30 -12.80
CA TRP A 242 19.41 26.62 -13.02
C TRP A 242 18.50 25.56 -12.38
N LEU A 243 17.43 26.00 -11.74
CA LEU A 243 16.45 25.13 -11.08
C LEU A 243 15.52 24.53 -12.14
N ILE A 244 15.42 23.20 -12.18
CA ILE A 244 14.65 22.48 -13.21
C ILE A 244 13.31 21.96 -12.71
N ASP A 245 13.03 22.00 -11.40
CA ASP A 245 11.74 21.60 -10.82
C ASP A 245 11.31 22.44 -9.60
N SER A 246 10.11 22.16 -9.10
CA SER A 246 9.51 22.82 -7.93
C SER A 246 10.19 22.50 -6.60
N ASP A 247 10.95 21.41 -6.53
CA ASP A 247 11.73 21.02 -5.35
C ASP A 247 13.08 21.78 -5.29
N GLY A 248 13.35 22.65 -6.28
CA GLY A 248 14.61 23.39 -6.37
C GLY A 248 15.80 22.49 -6.72
N HIS A 249 15.58 21.36 -7.39
CA HIS A 249 16.69 20.57 -7.91
C HIS A 249 17.33 21.26 -9.12
N THR A 250 18.65 21.26 -9.16
CA THR A 250 19.43 21.60 -10.36
C THR A 250 19.55 20.39 -11.29
N ALA A 251 19.98 20.62 -12.54
CA ALA A 251 20.33 19.54 -13.47
C ALA A 251 21.31 18.50 -12.88
N LEU A 252 22.21 18.92 -11.99
CA LEU A 252 23.18 18.02 -11.36
C LEU A 252 22.55 17.08 -10.33
N HIS A 253 21.50 17.50 -9.62
CA HIS A 253 20.75 16.64 -8.71
C HIS A 253 20.10 15.47 -9.47
N TRP A 254 19.43 15.76 -10.58
CA TRP A 254 18.79 14.76 -11.42
C TRP A 254 19.80 13.82 -12.10
N ALA A 255 20.88 14.36 -12.67
CA ALA A 255 21.95 13.54 -13.25
C ALA A 255 22.55 12.55 -12.22
N SER A 256 22.73 13.01 -10.98
CA SER A 256 23.25 12.19 -9.87
C SER A 256 22.23 11.16 -9.38
N ALA A 257 20.94 11.51 -9.30
CA ALA A 257 19.84 10.60 -8.95
C ALA A 257 19.59 9.51 -10.01
N MET A 258 19.84 9.83 -11.29
CA MET A 258 19.74 8.88 -12.41
C MET A 258 21.04 8.09 -12.66
N GLY A 259 22.13 8.43 -11.96
CA GLY A 259 23.43 7.81 -12.12
C GLY A 259 24.09 8.06 -13.49
N ASP A 260 23.76 9.17 -14.17
CA ASP A 260 24.30 9.55 -15.48
C ASP A 260 25.60 10.35 -15.32
N ILE A 261 26.71 9.61 -15.34
CA ILE A 261 28.07 10.14 -15.18
C ILE A 261 28.46 11.09 -16.31
N ASP A 262 27.94 10.90 -17.52
CA ASP A 262 28.34 11.70 -18.67
C ASP A 262 27.68 13.07 -18.66
N VAL A 263 26.40 13.14 -18.26
CA VAL A 263 25.73 14.42 -17.97
C VAL A 263 26.38 15.10 -16.76
N MET A 264 26.69 14.38 -15.67
CA MET A 264 27.42 14.96 -14.53
C MET A 264 28.75 15.59 -14.95
N LYS A 265 29.56 14.91 -15.78
CA LYS A 265 30.84 15.43 -16.29
C LYS A 265 30.64 16.63 -17.23
N GLN A 266 29.59 16.63 -18.03
CA GLN A 266 29.25 17.74 -18.91
C GLN A 266 28.85 18.98 -18.10
N LEU A 267 27.98 18.84 -17.10
CA LEU A 267 27.61 19.91 -16.16
C LEU A 267 28.83 20.45 -15.40
N LYS A 268 29.70 19.56 -14.89
CA LYS A 268 30.96 19.94 -14.22
C LYS A 268 31.92 20.72 -15.13
N ARG A 269 31.98 20.40 -16.43
CA ARG A 269 32.74 21.19 -17.43
C ARG A 269 32.15 22.58 -17.67
N PHE A 270 30.84 22.75 -17.54
CA PHE A 270 30.17 24.06 -17.59
C PHE A 270 30.24 24.84 -16.27
N GLY A 271 30.90 24.31 -15.24
CA GLY A 271 31.08 24.99 -13.95
C GLY A 271 29.92 24.82 -12.98
N ALA A 272 29.12 23.74 -13.10
CA ALA A 272 28.07 23.41 -12.13
C ALA A 272 28.62 23.37 -10.69
N ASN A 273 27.90 24.01 -9.76
CA ASN A 273 28.24 23.98 -8.36
C ASN A 273 27.93 22.60 -7.77
N LEU A 274 28.96 21.85 -7.39
CA LEU A 274 28.79 20.50 -6.82
C LEU A 274 28.08 20.53 -5.46
N SER A 275 28.23 21.61 -4.68
CA SER A 275 27.59 21.80 -3.38
C SER A 275 26.29 22.61 -3.45
N CYS A 276 25.65 22.68 -4.63
CA CYS A 276 24.29 23.20 -4.75
C CYS A 276 23.34 22.41 -3.83
N ARG A 277 22.29 23.10 -3.34
CA ARG A 277 21.31 22.56 -2.40
C ARG A 277 19.90 22.86 -2.89
N ASN A 278 19.00 21.88 -2.78
CA ASN A 278 17.58 22.03 -3.09
C ASN A 278 16.80 22.68 -1.91
N ILE A 279 15.46 22.74 -1.98
CA ILE A 279 14.64 23.35 -0.90
C ILE A 279 14.77 22.63 0.46
N ARG A 280 15.13 21.34 0.47
CA ARG A 280 15.39 20.54 1.69
C ARG A 280 16.85 20.64 2.16
N GLY A 281 17.67 21.46 1.51
CA GLY A 281 19.11 21.59 1.79
C GLY A 281 19.95 20.44 1.23
N GLU A 282 19.35 19.48 0.53
CA GLU A 282 20.00 18.25 0.08
C GLU A 282 20.96 18.53 -1.08
N THR A 283 22.11 17.85 -1.12
CA THR A 283 23.07 17.93 -2.23
C THR A 283 22.80 16.89 -3.32
N PRO A 284 23.39 17.02 -4.52
CA PRO A 284 23.32 15.98 -5.56
C PRO A 284 23.79 14.60 -5.08
N LEU A 285 24.79 14.55 -4.18
CA LEU A 285 25.28 13.31 -3.59
C LEU A 285 24.23 12.66 -2.67
N MET A 286 23.53 13.45 -1.84
CA MET A 286 22.43 12.96 -1.00
C MET A 286 21.26 12.44 -1.85
N ARG A 287 20.92 13.10 -2.97
CA ARG A 287 19.90 12.57 -3.90
C ARG A 287 20.33 11.26 -4.57
N SER A 288 21.62 11.10 -4.91
CA SER A 288 22.10 9.88 -5.59
C SER A 288 21.93 8.59 -4.78
N VAL A 289 21.97 8.66 -3.44
CA VAL A 289 21.85 7.48 -2.56
C VAL A 289 20.41 7.05 -2.28
N LEU A 290 19.39 7.84 -2.61
CA LEU A 290 18.00 7.57 -2.21
C LEU A 290 17.18 6.79 -3.24
N PHE A 291 17.65 6.76 -4.49
CA PHE A 291 17.05 6.00 -5.59
C PHE A 291 17.89 4.76 -5.91
N THR A 292 17.32 3.71 -6.51
CA THR A 292 18.06 2.48 -6.85
C THR A 292 18.87 2.59 -8.14
N ASN A 293 18.60 3.59 -8.99
CA ASN A 293 19.19 3.75 -10.31
C ASN A 293 20.74 3.62 -10.35
N CYS A 294 21.43 4.10 -9.31
CA CYS A 294 22.89 4.05 -9.21
C CYS A 294 23.43 2.65 -8.87
N LEU A 295 22.63 1.80 -8.21
CA LEU A 295 22.87 0.36 -8.04
C LEU A 295 22.57 -0.38 -9.34
N ASP A 296 21.43 -0.08 -9.98
CA ASP A 296 20.97 -0.76 -11.18
C ASP A 296 21.95 -0.55 -12.37
N LYS A 297 22.49 0.67 -12.51
CA LYS A 297 23.55 1.01 -13.48
C LYS A 297 24.98 0.74 -13.00
N GLN A 298 25.17 0.29 -11.75
CA GLN A 298 26.48 0.17 -11.08
C GLN A 298 27.36 1.43 -11.17
N SER A 299 26.73 2.61 -11.26
CA SER A 299 27.41 3.89 -11.49
C SER A 299 27.85 4.58 -10.19
N MET A 300 27.33 4.15 -9.02
CA MET A 300 27.59 4.78 -7.72
C MET A 300 29.08 5.08 -7.44
N PRO A 301 30.06 4.19 -7.70
CA PRO A 301 31.47 4.49 -7.41
C PRO A 301 32.01 5.71 -8.19
N ARG A 302 31.51 5.91 -9.42
CA ARG A 302 31.88 7.04 -10.28
C ARG A 302 31.13 8.31 -9.87
N VAL A 303 29.87 8.20 -9.46
CA VAL A 303 29.07 9.31 -8.91
C VAL A 303 29.73 9.85 -7.63
N VAL A 304 30.09 8.98 -6.68
CA VAL A 304 30.83 9.37 -5.47
C VAL A 304 32.18 9.97 -5.81
N GLN A 305 32.94 9.40 -6.77
CA GLN A 305 34.24 9.96 -7.17
C GLN A 305 34.14 11.41 -7.68
N GLU A 306 33.08 11.76 -8.42
CA GLU A 306 32.91 13.11 -8.96
C GLU A 306 32.40 14.13 -7.92
N LEU A 307 31.72 13.65 -6.86
CA LEU A 307 31.05 14.45 -5.83
C LEU A 307 31.64 14.32 -4.41
N ILE A 308 32.74 13.60 -4.22
CA ILE A 308 33.31 13.31 -2.88
C ILE A 308 33.62 14.59 -2.07
N SER A 309 33.85 15.71 -2.75
CA SER A 309 34.06 17.03 -2.13
C SER A 309 32.82 17.65 -1.46
N THR A 310 31.67 16.95 -1.42
CA THR A 310 30.44 17.41 -0.76
C THR A 310 29.89 16.40 0.25
N ILE A 311 30.73 15.45 0.69
CA ILE A 311 30.38 14.41 1.69
C ILE A 311 30.17 14.99 3.09
N ASP A 312 30.83 16.11 3.39
CA ASP A 312 30.79 16.91 4.61
C ASP A 312 29.54 17.80 4.72
N CYS A 313 28.88 18.07 3.60
CA CYS A 313 27.67 18.87 3.56
C CYS A 313 26.54 18.16 4.31
N VAL A 314 25.72 18.98 4.98
CA VAL A 314 24.50 18.59 5.67
C VAL A 314 23.28 19.26 5.04
N ASP A 315 22.14 18.59 5.09
CA ASP A 315 20.85 19.12 4.65
C ASP A 315 20.19 20.04 5.70
N ALA A 316 18.91 20.40 5.50
CA ALA A 316 18.16 21.23 6.45
C ALA A 316 17.91 20.56 7.82
N HIS A 317 18.06 19.23 7.91
CA HIS A 317 17.93 18.44 9.13
C HIS A 317 19.30 18.07 9.73
N GLY A 318 20.41 18.63 9.24
CA GLY A 318 21.75 18.27 9.71
C GLY A 318 22.25 16.91 9.22
N ALA A 319 21.49 16.21 8.37
CA ALA A 319 21.82 14.87 7.91
C ALA A 319 22.83 14.90 6.75
N THR A 320 23.89 14.10 6.87
CA THR A 320 24.91 13.91 5.81
C THR A 320 24.45 12.87 4.78
N ALA A 321 25.15 12.76 3.64
CA ALA A 321 24.91 11.70 2.66
C ALA A 321 24.99 10.26 3.25
N ILE A 322 25.72 10.07 4.36
CA ILE A 322 25.79 8.79 5.08
C ILE A 322 24.48 8.50 5.82
N HIS A 323 23.87 9.50 6.45
CA HIS A 323 22.55 9.41 7.08
C HIS A 323 21.48 9.07 6.03
N HIS A 324 21.47 9.78 4.90
CA HIS A 324 20.58 9.51 3.77
C HIS A 324 20.73 8.07 3.23
N ALA A 325 21.95 7.57 3.06
CA ALA A 325 22.19 6.19 2.62
C ALA A 325 21.71 5.13 3.62
N VAL A 326 21.74 5.43 4.93
CA VAL A 326 21.21 4.55 5.98
C VAL A 326 19.69 4.67 6.10
N ALA A 327 19.08 5.83 5.83
CA ALA A 327 17.62 6.02 5.90
C ALA A 327 16.83 5.07 4.98
N LEU A 328 17.38 4.65 3.82
CA LEU A 328 16.75 3.62 2.98
C LEU A 328 16.46 2.31 3.73
N THR A 329 17.16 2.03 4.82
CA THR A 329 16.98 0.81 5.62
C THR A 329 15.66 0.73 6.39
N HIS A 330 14.82 1.79 6.40
CA HIS A 330 13.43 1.69 6.86
C HIS A 330 12.67 0.59 6.08
N SER A 331 12.93 0.45 4.77
CA SER A 331 12.41 -0.66 3.99
C SER A 331 13.36 -1.86 4.00
N ARG A 332 12.86 -3.00 4.46
CA ARG A 332 13.64 -4.23 4.61
C ARG A 332 14.14 -4.82 3.27
N THR A 333 13.44 -4.56 2.16
CA THR A 333 13.88 -4.95 0.81
C THR A 333 15.09 -4.13 0.37
N LYS A 334 15.12 -2.84 0.73
CA LYS A 334 16.21 -1.91 0.39
C LYS A 334 17.48 -2.08 1.24
N HIS A 335 17.52 -3.02 2.19
CA HIS A 335 18.70 -3.32 3.02
C HIS A 335 19.95 -3.68 2.20
N HIS A 336 19.80 -4.29 1.02
CA HIS A 336 20.93 -4.57 0.14
C HIS A 336 21.47 -3.31 -0.55
N CYS A 337 20.56 -2.49 -1.10
CA CYS A 337 20.89 -1.22 -1.77
C CYS A 337 21.59 -0.23 -0.81
N ALA A 338 20.98 0.01 0.35
CA ALA A 338 21.57 0.83 1.41
C ALA A 338 22.98 0.34 1.80
N ARG A 339 23.16 -0.99 1.91
CA ARG A 339 24.44 -1.59 2.27
C ARG A 339 25.52 -1.37 1.20
N TYR A 340 25.15 -1.44 -0.08
CA TYR A 340 26.03 -1.20 -1.23
C TYR A 340 26.46 0.27 -1.30
N TYR A 341 25.51 1.21 -1.27
CA TYR A 341 25.84 2.64 -1.27
C TYR A 341 26.72 3.04 -0.09
N LEU A 342 26.42 2.51 1.10
CA LEU A 342 27.24 2.73 2.29
C LEU A 342 28.66 2.15 2.14
N ASP A 343 28.85 0.96 1.55
CA ASP A 343 30.21 0.45 1.26
C ASP A 343 30.95 1.37 0.29
N VAL A 344 30.31 1.78 -0.81
CA VAL A 344 30.95 2.62 -1.84
C VAL A 344 31.37 3.97 -1.25
N VAL A 345 30.47 4.64 -0.51
CA VAL A 345 30.75 5.92 0.15
C VAL A 345 31.85 5.77 1.21
N LEU A 346 31.75 4.80 2.12
CA LEU A 346 32.74 4.63 3.19
C LEU A 346 34.11 4.18 2.68
N ASN A 347 34.17 3.31 1.67
CA ASN A 347 35.43 2.94 1.03
C ASN A 347 36.07 4.17 0.38
N LYS A 348 35.30 4.94 -0.40
CA LYS A 348 35.85 6.12 -1.08
C LYS A 348 36.29 7.21 -0.10
N LEU A 349 35.57 7.36 1.00
CA LEU A 349 35.96 8.24 2.11
C LEU A 349 37.30 7.79 2.73
N SER A 350 37.46 6.49 3.02
CA SER A 350 38.72 5.93 3.55
C SER A 350 39.91 5.97 2.58
N GLU A 351 39.67 6.08 1.26
CA GLU A 351 40.73 6.30 0.26
C GLU A 351 41.18 7.76 0.13
N THR A 352 40.29 8.71 0.48
CA THR A 352 40.45 10.13 0.13
C THR A 352 40.76 11.00 1.35
N THR A 353 40.49 10.49 2.56
CA THR A 353 40.42 11.28 3.79
C THR A 353 41.11 10.56 4.96
N GLU A 354 41.80 11.31 5.81
CA GLU A 354 42.48 10.80 7.01
C GLU A 354 41.51 10.15 8.00
N GLN A 355 41.95 9.10 8.70
CA GLN A 355 41.08 8.27 9.56
C GLN A 355 40.34 9.07 10.65
N ASP A 356 40.98 10.08 11.24
CA ASP A 356 40.35 10.93 12.25
C ASP A 356 39.21 11.80 11.68
N GLU A 357 39.32 12.22 10.41
CA GLU A 357 38.29 12.99 9.73
C GLU A 357 37.16 12.06 9.24
N VAL A 358 37.48 10.85 8.79
CA VAL A 358 36.47 9.81 8.52
C VAL A 358 35.62 9.54 9.77
N ARG A 359 36.26 9.44 10.95
CA ARG A 359 35.56 9.28 12.23
C ARG A 359 34.70 10.50 12.55
N ARG A 360 35.21 11.72 12.43
CA ARG A 360 34.42 12.95 12.64
C ARG A 360 33.17 12.99 11.77
N LEU A 361 33.27 12.63 10.49
CA LEU A 361 32.15 12.60 9.54
C LEU A 361 31.11 11.49 9.84
N LEU A 362 31.55 10.37 10.42
CA LEU A 362 30.68 9.28 10.91
C LEU A 362 29.94 9.65 12.21
N ASP A 363 30.57 10.50 13.03
CA ASP A 363 30.11 10.92 14.35
C ASP A 363 29.24 12.20 14.30
N ILE A 364 28.99 12.77 13.10
CA ILE A 364 28.00 13.84 12.91
C ILE A 364 26.61 13.33 13.33
N GLN A 365 25.87 14.20 14.02
CA GLN A 365 24.49 13.98 14.46
C GLN A 365 23.52 14.81 13.62
N ASP A 366 22.35 14.25 13.31
CA ASP A 366 21.24 14.99 12.69
C ASP A 366 20.46 15.86 13.72
N SER A 367 19.34 16.46 13.29
CA SER A 367 18.47 17.30 14.12
C SER A 367 17.89 16.59 15.35
N ASN A 368 17.83 15.26 15.34
CA ASN A 368 17.36 14.43 16.45
C ASN A 368 18.51 14.01 17.38
N GLY A 369 19.74 14.40 17.07
CA GLY A 369 20.94 13.89 17.72
C GLY A 369 21.33 12.49 17.22
N ASP A 370 20.65 11.91 16.23
CA ASP A 370 20.94 10.57 15.78
C ASP A 370 22.17 10.59 14.86
N THR A 371 23.19 9.78 15.18
CA THR A 371 24.24 9.46 14.22
C THR A 371 23.76 8.38 13.25
N ALA A 372 24.41 8.23 12.10
CA ALA A 372 24.14 7.15 11.16
C ALA A 372 24.16 5.74 11.80
N CYS A 373 24.89 5.56 12.92
CA CYS A 373 24.88 4.32 13.69
C CYS A 373 23.51 4.07 14.36
N HIS A 374 22.92 5.08 15.01
CA HIS A 374 21.59 5.02 15.64
C HIS A 374 20.53 4.61 14.62
N ILE A 375 20.42 5.33 13.50
CA ILE A 375 19.43 5.05 12.44
C ILE A 375 19.58 3.60 11.94
N SER A 376 20.81 3.13 11.75
CA SER A 376 21.07 1.75 11.28
C SER A 376 20.72 0.67 12.33
N ALA A 377 20.84 0.98 13.62
CA ALA A 377 20.47 0.09 14.73
C ALA A 377 18.95 0.03 14.90
N THR A 378 18.28 1.19 14.94
CA THR A 378 16.81 1.35 14.99
C THR A 378 16.12 0.62 13.84
N ASN A 379 16.62 0.78 12.60
CA ASN A 379 16.12 0.07 11.42
C ASN A 379 16.56 -1.40 11.32
N LYS A 380 17.19 -1.93 12.37
CA LYS A 380 17.59 -3.35 12.53
C LYS A 380 18.57 -3.81 11.42
N ALA A 381 19.29 -2.86 10.83
CA ALA A 381 20.13 -3.00 9.63
C ALA A 381 21.56 -3.49 9.97
N ARG A 382 21.66 -4.68 10.58
CA ARG A 382 22.91 -5.29 11.11
C ARG A 382 24.12 -5.34 10.16
N LYS A 383 23.93 -5.28 8.84
CA LYS A 383 25.04 -5.21 7.87
C LYS A 383 25.61 -3.79 7.78
N CYS A 384 24.78 -2.76 7.89
CA CYS A 384 25.17 -1.34 7.88
C CYS A 384 25.82 -0.94 9.22
N VAL A 385 25.24 -1.35 10.36
CA VAL A 385 25.85 -1.22 11.70
C VAL A 385 27.30 -1.71 11.70
N ARG A 386 27.54 -2.94 11.23
CA ARG A 386 28.89 -3.52 11.15
C ARG A 386 29.80 -2.82 10.15
N ALA A 387 29.26 -2.20 9.11
CA ALA A 387 30.05 -1.42 8.17
C ALA A 387 30.57 -0.14 8.82
N LEU A 388 29.70 0.62 9.49
CA LEU A 388 30.01 1.85 10.21
C LEU A 388 31.04 1.62 11.32
N ILE A 389 30.80 0.66 12.21
CA ILE A 389 31.74 0.30 13.29
C ILE A 389 33.08 -0.18 12.70
N GLY A 390 33.05 -0.91 11.59
CA GLY A 390 34.25 -1.34 10.87
C GLY A 390 35.08 -0.20 10.25
N ARG A 391 34.56 1.04 10.18
CA ARG A 391 35.30 2.26 9.80
C ARG A 391 35.52 3.21 11.00
N GLY A 392 35.27 2.75 12.23
CA GLY A 392 35.55 3.52 13.44
C GLY A 392 34.45 4.50 13.88
N ALA A 393 33.21 4.34 13.41
CA ALA A 393 32.07 5.12 13.93
C ALA A 393 31.91 4.91 15.45
N SER A 394 31.69 6.00 16.18
CA SER A 394 31.47 5.96 17.63
C SER A 394 30.09 5.41 17.97
N THR A 395 30.05 4.49 18.94
CA THR A 395 28.80 3.96 19.51
C THR A 395 28.35 4.71 20.76
N ASP A 396 29.21 5.57 21.30
CA ASP A 396 29.09 6.10 22.66
C ASP A 396 28.44 7.49 22.70
N ILE A 397 28.13 8.07 21.54
CA ILE A 397 27.48 9.37 21.41
C ILE A 397 25.98 9.17 21.71
N PRO A 398 25.36 9.91 22.65
CA PRO A 398 23.91 9.87 22.87
C PRO A 398 23.17 10.84 21.93
N ASN A 399 21.96 10.45 21.51
CA ASN A 399 21.05 11.33 20.78
C ASN A 399 20.28 12.31 21.70
N ASN A 400 19.37 13.13 21.15
CA ASN A 400 18.60 14.09 21.95
C ASN A 400 17.66 13.43 22.96
N ALA A 401 17.33 12.15 22.79
CA ALA A 401 16.58 11.34 23.77
C ALA A 401 17.48 10.71 24.85
N GLY A 402 18.80 10.92 24.80
CA GLY A 402 19.78 10.36 25.72
C GLY A 402 20.17 8.90 25.44
N VAL A 403 19.59 8.28 24.42
CA VAL A 403 19.85 6.88 24.01
C VAL A 403 21.17 6.82 23.26
N ARG A 404 21.97 5.78 23.51
CA ARG A 404 23.23 5.53 22.80
C ARG A 404 23.08 4.48 21.72
N ALA A 405 23.92 4.55 20.69
CA ALA A 405 23.92 3.55 19.63
C ALA A 405 24.32 2.15 20.14
N ASP A 406 25.19 2.05 21.14
CA ASP A 406 25.58 0.76 21.73
C ASP A 406 24.39 0.02 22.37
N GLU A 407 23.53 0.73 23.11
CA GLU A 407 22.30 0.19 23.72
C GLU A 407 21.36 -0.41 22.66
N LEU A 408 21.08 0.33 21.59
CA LEU A 408 20.29 -0.14 20.44
C LEU A 408 20.90 -1.36 19.75
N ILE A 409 22.23 -1.42 19.66
CA ILE A 409 22.96 -2.57 19.09
C ILE A 409 22.88 -3.79 20.03
N GLN A 410 22.96 -3.59 21.34
CA GLN A 410 22.79 -4.66 22.33
C GLN A 410 21.38 -5.27 22.25
N GLU A 411 20.34 -4.45 22.20
CA GLU A 411 18.94 -4.90 22.02
C GLU A 411 18.76 -5.68 20.70
N LEU A 412 19.32 -5.16 19.59
CA LEU A 412 19.29 -5.80 18.28
C LEU A 412 20.02 -7.16 18.25
N ASN A 413 20.94 -7.40 19.17
CA ASN A 413 21.63 -8.68 19.35
C ASN A 413 20.88 -9.62 20.31
N ASN A 414 20.30 -9.11 21.39
CA ASN A 414 19.51 -9.89 22.36
C ASN A 414 18.24 -10.47 21.72
N THR A 415 17.50 -9.65 20.97
CA THR A 415 16.34 -10.07 20.14
C THR A 415 16.69 -11.07 19.02
N ARG A 416 17.98 -11.35 18.78
CA ARG A 416 18.44 -12.48 17.95
C ARG A 416 18.74 -13.71 18.78
N ARG A 417 19.39 -13.56 19.94
CA ARG A 417 19.69 -14.68 20.86
C ARG A 417 18.40 -15.36 21.31
N GLU A 418 17.37 -14.61 21.69
CA GLU A 418 16.06 -15.13 22.10
C GLU A 418 15.38 -15.92 20.99
N ARG A 419 15.30 -15.36 19.77
CA ARG A 419 14.73 -16.06 18.60
C ARG A 419 15.52 -17.30 18.20
N ASN A 420 16.84 -17.27 18.32
CA ASN A 420 17.68 -18.43 18.06
C ASN A 420 17.48 -19.53 19.12
N LEU A 421 17.31 -19.17 20.40
CA LEU A 421 16.96 -20.11 21.48
C LEU A 421 15.59 -20.75 21.27
N ALA A 422 14.59 -19.98 20.83
CA ALA A 422 13.26 -20.50 20.50
C ALA A 422 13.29 -21.45 19.28
N ALA A 423 14.08 -21.11 18.26
CA ALA A 423 14.24 -21.92 17.05
C ALA A 423 15.08 -23.19 17.26
N SER A 424 15.94 -23.25 18.28
CA SER A 424 16.72 -24.45 18.63
C SER A 424 15.95 -25.45 19.51
N SER A 425 14.63 -25.59 19.28
CA SER A 425 13.77 -26.59 19.93
C SER A 425 13.90 -27.98 19.27
N SER A 426 15.14 -28.41 18.99
CA SER A 426 15.45 -29.78 18.56
C SER A 426 15.67 -30.67 19.79
N PRO A 427 14.84 -31.71 20.03
CA PRO A 427 14.92 -32.54 21.23
C PRO A 427 16.08 -33.55 21.24
N PHE A 428 17.00 -33.50 20.26
CA PHE A 428 18.07 -34.48 20.07
C PHE A 428 19.47 -33.88 19.83
N ALA A 429 19.66 -32.56 19.95
CA ALA A 429 21.00 -31.97 19.86
C ALA A 429 21.79 -32.24 21.17
N PRO A 430 22.98 -32.85 21.12
CA PRO A 430 23.79 -33.08 22.32
C PRO A 430 24.37 -31.76 22.87
N ASP A 431 24.36 -31.63 24.21
CA ASP A 431 24.88 -30.48 24.95
C ASP A 431 26.42 -30.38 24.83
N SER A 432 26.92 -29.84 23.71
CA SER A 432 28.35 -29.90 23.34
C SER A 432 28.96 -28.57 22.89
N GLN A 433 28.36 -27.43 23.26
CA GLN A 433 28.96 -26.10 23.07
C GLN A 433 28.89 -25.15 24.28
N ARG A 434 28.53 -25.64 25.48
CA ARG A 434 28.63 -24.88 26.74
C ARG A 434 30.06 -24.84 27.33
N GLN A 435 31.09 -24.72 26.49
CA GLN A 435 32.46 -24.45 26.96
C GLN A 435 33.23 -23.56 25.96
N MET A 436 33.36 -22.27 26.29
CA MET A 436 34.69 -21.63 26.36
C MET A 436 34.64 -20.25 27.02
N THR A 437 35.65 -19.99 27.86
CA THR A 437 35.96 -18.73 28.60
C THR A 437 34.96 -18.32 29.72
N SER A 438 35.38 -17.99 30.96
CA SER A 438 36.72 -18.04 31.59
C SER A 438 36.64 -17.82 33.13
N PHE A 439 37.02 -18.83 33.94
CA PHE A 439 37.52 -18.74 35.35
C PHE A 439 36.55 -18.21 36.46
N HIS A 440 36.53 -18.69 37.72
CA HIS A 440 37.34 -19.68 38.45
C HIS A 440 36.51 -20.29 39.63
N ASP A 441 36.66 -21.60 39.86
CA ASP A 441 36.42 -22.42 41.06
C ASP A 441 35.30 -22.09 42.08
N ILE A 442 34.39 -23.05 42.27
CA ILE A 442 34.35 -23.89 43.49
C ILE A 442 33.76 -25.26 43.14
N ASN A 443 34.45 -26.32 43.57
CA ASN A 443 34.06 -27.71 43.42
C ASN A 443 33.23 -28.18 44.62
N ILE A 444 31.96 -28.57 44.42
CA ILE A 444 31.27 -29.56 45.27
C ILE A 444 30.48 -30.52 44.36
N SER A 445 30.91 -31.76 44.35
CA SER A 445 30.16 -32.90 43.84
C SER A 445 29.11 -33.35 44.85
N GLN A 446 27.83 -33.39 44.48
CA GLN A 446 26.91 -34.49 44.82
C GLN A 446 25.54 -34.35 44.13
N SER A 447 25.00 -35.49 43.72
CA SER A 447 23.74 -35.64 43.01
C SER A 447 22.51 -35.61 43.93
N THR A 448 21.56 -34.70 43.70
CA THR A 448 20.15 -34.87 44.13
C THR A 448 19.17 -34.25 43.11
N PRO A 449 17.95 -34.81 42.95
CA PRO A 449 16.97 -34.33 41.98
C PRO A 449 15.90 -33.44 42.64
N ASN A 450 16.07 -32.11 42.63
CA ASN A 450 14.97 -31.18 42.99
C ASN A 450 15.20 -29.72 42.51
N ALA A 451 15.18 -29.50 41.18
CA ALA A 451 15.39 -28.17 40.60
C ALA A 451 14.28 -27.14 40.94
N SER A 452 13.10 -27.59 41.36
CA SER A 452 11.93 -26.74 41.66
C SER A 452 12.00 -26.01 43.00
N GLN A 453 12.78 -26.49 43.97
CA GLN A 453 12.91 -25.82 45.29
C GLN A 453 13.89 -24.64 45.27
N HIS A 454 14.82 -24.59 44.30
CA HIS A 454 15.84 -23.54 44.23
C HIS A 454 15.33 -22.19 43.70
N LEU A 455 14.26 -22.18 42.88
CA LEU A 455 13.65 -20.94 42.37
C LEU A 455 12.97 -20.14 43.48
N ASN A 456 12.25 -20.80 44.40
CA ASN A 456 11.65 -20.14 45.56
C ASN A 456 12.70 -19.64 46.56
N SER A 457 13.86 -20.32 46.68
CA SER A 457 14.97 -19.79 47.50
C SER A 457 15.67 -18.58 46.86
N ALA A 458 15.75 -18.51 45.53
CA ALA A 458 16.37 -17.40 44.81
C ALA A 458 15.56 -16.09 44.89
N LEU A 459 14.22 -16.19 44.98
CA LEU A 459 13.35 -15.05 45.27
C LEU A 459 13.39 -14.65 46.76
N ALA A 460 13.54 -15.62 47.67
CA ALA A 460 13.69 -15.34 49.10
C ALA A 460 15.04 -14.69 49.45
N SER A 461 16.13 -15.02 48.73
CA SER A 461 17.47 -14.47 48.99
C SER A 461 17.66 -13.01 48.53
N ARG A 462 16.69 -12.42 47.82
CA ARG A 462 16.74 -11.02 47.37
C ARG A 462 16.00 -10.05 48.30
N ARG A 463 15.71 -10.44 49.54
CA ARG A 463 15.32 -9.52 50.61
C ARG A 463 16.55 -8.76 51.08
N GLU A 464 16.70 -7.52 50.64
CA GLU A 464 17.63 -6.58 51.27
C GLU A 464 17.28 -6.45 52.76
N ALA A 465 18.27 -6.70 53.62
CA ALA A 465 18.06 -6.76 55.06
C ALA A 465 17.92 -5.34 55.65
N HIS A 466 16.75 -4.73 55.51
CA HIS A 466 16.45 -3.43 56.11
C HIS A 466 16.54 -3.54 57.64
N HIS A 467 17.43 -2.75 58.27
CA HIS A 467 17.70 -2.85 59.71
C HIS A 467 16.64 -2.19 60.59
N SER A 468 15.83 -1.29 60.04
CA SER A 468 14.80 -0.54 60.76
C SER A 468 13.55 -1.39 61.02
N GLU A 469 13.08 -1.40 62.27
CA GLU A 469 11.87 -2.10 62.73
C GLU A 469 10.62 -1.70 61.90
N ALA A 470 10.51 -0.43 61.54
CA ALA A 470 9.43 0.06 60.68
C ALA A 470 9.48 -0.56 59.26
N ALA A 471 10.68 -0.65 58.66
CA ALA A 471 10.86 -1.24 57.33
C ALA A 471 10.62 -2.76 57.35
N GLN A 472 11.00 -3.45 58.43
CA GLN A 472 10.71 -4.88 58.61
C GLN A 472 9.20 -5.14 58.78
N SER A 473 8.49 -4.30 59.54
CA SER A 473 7.03 -4.37 59.71
C SER A 473 6.30 -4.17 58.37
N VAL A 474 6.71 -3.18 57.57
CA VAL A 474 6.15 -2.93 56.23
C VAL A 474 6.45 -4.09 55.27
N SER A 475 7.69 -4.59 55.23
CA SER A 475 8.09 -5.71 54.36
C SER A 475 7.41 -7.04 54.72
N THR A 476 7.07 -7.25 56.00
CA THR A 476 6.44 -8.50 56.47
C THR A 476 4.92 -8.49 56.44
N LYS A 477 4.26 -7.32 56.54
CA LYS A 477 2.79 -7.21 56.54
C LYS A 477 2.22 -6.58 55.27
N LEU A 478 2.78 -5.45 54.83
CA LEU A 478 2.21 -4.66 53.74
C LEU A 478 2.56 -5.25 52.36
N MET A 479 3.80 -5.72 52.18
CA MET A 479 4.25 -6.32 50.91
C MET A 479 3.45 -7.57 50.49
N PRO A 480 3.14 -8.53 51.38
CA PRO A 480 2.26 -9.65 51.05
C PRO A 480 0.84 -9.22 50.68
N LEU A 481 0.25 -8.27 51.42
CA LEU A 481 -1.09 -7.73 51.13
C LEU A 481 -1.15 -6.96 49.79
N MET A 482 -0.09 -6.20 49.46
CA MET A 482 0.03 -5.55 48.16
C MET A 482 0.19 -6.59 47.04
N ALA A 483 1.04 -7.60 47.22
CA ALA A 483 1.21 -8.67 46.24
C ALA A 483 -0.10 -9.46 46.00
N GLU A 484 -0.85 -9.76 47.05
CA GLU A 484 -2.18 -10.36 46.97
C GLU A 484 -3.15 -9.48 46.17
N LYS A 485 -3.20 -8.17 46.43
CA LYS A 485 -4.07 -7.25 45.69
C LYS A 485 -3.63 -7.02 44.25
N PHE A 486 -2.33 -7.05 43.94
CA PHE A 486 -1.85 -7.05 42.56
C PHE A 486 -2.19 -8.36 41.83
N MET A 487 -2.18 -9.51 42.52
CA MET A 487 -2.62 -10.79 41.94
C MET A 487 -4.14 -10.85 41.73
N ASP A 488 -4.94 -10.30 42.64
CA ASP A 488 -6.39 -10.16 42.46
C ASP A 488 -6.71 -9.24 41.26
N LEU A 489 -6.04 -8.09 41.16
CA LEU A 489 -6.22 -7.14 40.06
C LEU A 489 -5.78 -7.72 38.70
N ALA A 490 -4.65 -8.42 38.66
CA ALA A 490 -4.21 -9.14 37.46
C ALA A 490 -5.26 -10.18 37.03
N ARG A 491 -5.82 -10.94 37.99
CA ARG A 491 -6.87 -11.92 37.69
C ARG A 491 -8.14 -11.26 37.14
N SER A 492 -8.56 -10.10 37.66
CA SER A 492 -9.72 -9.40 37.10
C SER A 492 -9.50 -8.91 35.67
N PHE A 493 -8.28 -8.49 35.31
CA PHE A 493 -7.96 -8.14 33.92
C PHE A 493 -7.87 -9.38 33.00
N ASP A 494 -7.32 -10.49 33.49
CA ASP A 494 -7.29 -11.76 32.74
C ASP A 494 -8.72 -12.31 32.50
N GLU A 495 -9.61 -12.19 33.49
CA GLU A 495 -11.04 -12.56 33.37
C GLU A 495 -11.79 -11.61 32.41
N GLU A 496 -11.61 -10.30 32.51
CA GLU A 496 -12.22 -9.32 31.59
C GLU A 496 -11.75 -9.52 30.14
N LEU A 497 -10.46 -9.81 29.93
CA LEU A 497 -9.91 -10.11 28.61
C LEU A 497 -10.54 -11.37 28.00
N LEU A 498 -10.70 -12.43 28.80
CA LEU A 498 -11.37 -13.66 28.37
C LEU A 498 -12.84 -13.43 28.00
N ASP A 499 -13.57 -12.63 28.78
CA ASP A 499 -14.96 -12.30 28.48
C ASP A 499 -15.09 -11.40 27.24
N ARG A 500 -14.16 -10.44 27.03
CA ARG A 500 -14.07 -9.65 25.79
C ARG A 500 -13.78 -10.54 24.57
N GLU A 501 -12.84 -11.47 24.66
CA GLU A 501 -12.56 -12.45 23.58
C GLU A 501 -13.74 -13.37 23.27
N ASN A 502 -14.47 -13.82 24.30
CA ASN A 502 -15.68 -14.63 24.15
C ASN A 502 -16.79 -13.83 23.45
N SER A 503 -17.01 -12.58 23.88
CA SER A 503 -17.99 -11.66 23.28
C SER A 503 -17.67 -11.37 21.81
N GLU A 504 -16.41 -11.12 21.48
CA GLU A 504 -15.97 -10.88 20.09
C GLU A 504 -16.22 -12.11 19.20
N ARG A 505 -15.97 -13.32 19.74
CA ARG A 505 -16.18 -14.59 19.04
C ARG A 505 -17.67 -14.88 18.80
N GLU A 506 -18.54 -14.50 19.72
CA GLU A 506 -19.99 -14.59 19.56
C GLU A 506 -20.52 -13.57 18.54
N ALA A 507 -20.08 -12.30 18.61
CA ALA A 507 -20.43 -11.28 17.62
C ALA A 507 -20.03 -11.69 16.19
N LYS A 508 -18.83 -12.26 16.01
CA LYS A 508 -18.38 -12.81 14.72
C LYS A 508 -19.26 -13.96 14.22
N ARG A 509 -19.74 -14.84 15.11
CA ARG A 509 -20.67 -15.93 14.75
C ARG A 509 -22.02 -15.37 14.30
N ILE A 510 -22.57 -14.39 15.01
CA ILE A 510 -23.85 -13.74 14.66
C ILE A 510 -23.74 -13.07 13.29
N LEU A 511 -22.69 -12.27 13.07
CA LEU A 511 -22.41 -11.62 11.77
C LEU A 511 -22.36 -12.63 10.62
N GLN A 512 -21.70 -13.77 10.83
CA GLN A 512 -21.62 -14.84 9.82
C GLN A 512 -23.00 -15.47 9.52
N SER A 513 -23.86 -15.63 10.54
CA SER A 513 -25.25 -16.09 10.34
C SER A 513 -26.05 -15.11 9.50
N SER A 514 -26.05 -13.82 9.88
CA SER A 514 -26.79 -12.76 9.18
C SER A 514 -26.32 -12.59 7.73
N GLN A 515 -25.02 -12.72 7.45
CA GLN A 515 -24.49 -12.71 6.08
C GLN A 515 -25.01 -13.88 5.22
N VAL A 516 -25.14 -15.08 5.81
CA VAL A 516 -25.71 -16.24 5.11
C VAL A 516 -27.20 -16.05 4.87
N GLU A 517 -27.94 -15.52 5.85
CA GLU A 517 -29.37 -15.23 5.72
C GLU A 517 -29.65 -14.17 4.64
N LEU A 518 -28.90 -13.07 4.62
CA LEU A 518 -28.97 -12.06 3.56
C LEU A 518 -28.70 -12.67 2.18
N ALA A 519 -27.69 -13.52 2.04
CA ALA A 519 -27.39 -14.21 0.78
C ALA A 519 -28.49 -15.20 0.35
N THR A 520 -29.24 -15.78 1.29
CA THR A 520 -30.43 -16.59 0.96
C THR A 520 -31.63 -15.75 0.53
N ILE A 521 -31.88 -14.61 1.21
CA ILE A 521 -32.98 -13.69 0.86
C ILE A 521 -32.73 -13.07 -0.51
N GLN A 522 -31.50 -12.63 -0.80
CA GLN A 522 -31.09 -12.14 -2.12
C GLN A 522 -31.32 -13.18 -3.23
N ARG A 523 -31.10 -14.47 -2.95
CA ARG A 523 -31.41 -15.53 -3.92
C ARG A 523 -32.91 -15.72 -4.10
N GLN A 524 -33.70 -15.69 -3.03
CA GLN A 524 -35.17 -15.77 -3.12
C GLN A 524 -35.76 -14.61 -3.92
N ILE A 525 -35.27 -13.38 -3.72
CA ILE A 525 -35.68 -12.20 -4.50
C ILE A 525 -35.33 -12.40 -5.99
N HIS A 526 -34.15 -12.94 -6.30
CA HIS A 526 -33.74 -13.22 -7.68
C HIS A 526 -34.52 -14.38 -8.33
N GLU A 527 -34.95 -15.38 -7.54
CA GLU A 527 -35.78 -16.49 -8.03
C GLU A 527 -37.22 -16.03 -8.30
N LEU A 528 -37.79 -15.17 -7.44
CA LEU A 528 -39.12 -14.56 -7.65
C LEU A 528 -39.16 -13.62 -8.86
N GLY A 529 -38.12 -12.79 -9.06
CA GLY A 529 -38.04 -11.86 -10.21
C GLY A 529 -37.83 -12.51 -11.59
N ASN A 530 -37.95 -13.84 -11.71
CA ASN A 530 -37.78 -14.61 -12.95
C ASN A 530 -39.01 -15.49 -13.30
N VAL A 531 -40.14 -15.34 -12.61
CA VAL A 531 -41.38 -16.09 -12.88
C VAL A 531 -42.34 -15.24 -13.73
N GLU A 532 -42.97 -15.84 -14.75
CA GLU A 532 -43.94 -15.16 -15.62
C GLU A 532 -45.38 -15.31 -15.10
N GLU A 533 -45.99 -14.15 -14.80
CA GLU A 533 -47.42 -13.75 -14.83
C GLU A 533 -48.54 -14.79 -14.54
N ASP A 534 -49.18 -14.63 -13.37
CA ASP A 534 -50.59 -14.97 -13.09
C ASP A 534 -51.13 -13.95 -12.04
N ASP A 535 -52.21 -13.23 -12.31
CA ASP A 535 -52.58 -12.00 -11.56
C ASP A 535 -52.89 -12.24 -10.07
N ASN A 536 -53.36 -13.44 -9.70
CA ASN A 536 -53.55 -13.81 -8.30
C ASN A 536 -52.24 -14.19 -7.58
N ALA A 537 -51.17 -14.50 -8.32
CA ALA A 537 -49.83 -14.65 -7.77
C ALA A 537 -49.21 -13.28 -7.44
N VAL A 538 -49.39 -12.28 -8.32
CA VAL A 538 -48.83 -10.92 -8.15
C VAL A 538 -49.13 -10.32 -6.77
N GLN A 539 -50.39 -10.37 -6.30
CA GLN A 539 -50.74 -9.82 -4.99
C GLN A 539 -50.10 -10.59 -3.80
N ASN A 540 -49.91 -11.90 -3.94
CA ASN A 540 -49.19 -12.72 -2.96
C ASN A 540 -47.68 -12.51 -3.02
N GLU A 541 -47.13 -12.20 -4.19
CA GLU A 541 -45.71 -11.90 -4.40
C GLU A 541 -45.35 -10.50 -3.92
N VAL A 542 -46.19 -9.49 -4.14
CA VAL A 542 -46.05 -8.16 -3.54
C VAL A 542 -46.02 -8.24 -2.00
N ASN A 543 -46.90 -9.05 -1.40
CA ASN A 543 -46.90 -9.27 0.06
C ASN A 543 -45.63 -10.00 0.55
N GLN A 544 -45.13 -10.97 -0.23
CA GLN A 544 -43.88 -11.68 0.08
C GLN A 544 -42.64 -10.79 -0.10
N LEU A 545 -42.64 -9.92 -1.11
CA LEU A 545 -41.59 -8.94 -1.38
C LEU A 545 -41.54 -7.89 -0.27
N ALA A 546 -42.69 -7.34 0.14
CA ALA A 546 -42.78 -6.41 1.26
C ALA A 546 -42.26 -7.03 2.57
N HIS A 547 -42.62 -8.29 2.85
CA HIS A 547 -42.08 -9.02 4.00
C HIS A 547 -40.57 -9.31 3.88
N ALA A 548 -40.05 -9.57 2.68
CA ALA A 548 -38.62 -9.72 2.43
C ALA A 548 -37.85 -8.40 2.61
N GLN A 549 -38.38 -7.28 2.09
CA GLN A 549 -37.84 -5.93 2.30
C GLN A 549 -37.80 -5.56 3.79
N GLN A 550 -38.89 -5.79 4.52
CA GLN A 550 -38.95 -5.54 5.96
C GLN A 550 -37.91 -6.37 6.75
N ARG A 551 -37.66 -7.62 6.34
CA ARG A 551 -36.59 -8.45 6.90
C ARG A 551 -35.19 -7.94 6.56
N VAL A 552 -34.96 -7.43 5.35
CA VAL A 552 -33.67 -6.83 4.97
C VAL A 552 -33.40 -5.58 5.79
N VAL A 553 -34.37 -4.68 5.95
CA VAL A 553 -34.26 -3.48 6.81
C VAL A 553 -33.92 -3.88 8.24
N SER A 554 -34.67 -4.83 8.83
CA SER A 554 -34.43 -5.31 10.20
C SER A 554 -33.04 -5.93 10.39
N LEU A 555 -32.53 -6.68 9.40
CA LEU A 555 -31.17 -7.25 9.44
C LEU A 555 -30.07 -6.17 9.34
N VAL A 556 -30.27 -5.13 8.53
CA VAL A 556 -29.36 -3.97 8.44
C VAL A 556 -29.36 -3.17 9.75
N GLU A 557 -30.54 -2.94 10.33
CA GLU A 557 -30.67 -2.30 11.65
C GLU A 557 -29.94 -3.08 12.74
N GLN A 558 -30.09 -4.42 12.77
CA GLN A 558 -29.42 -5.31 13.72
C GLN A 558 -27.90 -5.30 13.54
N GLN A 559 -27.41 -5.33 12.29
CA GLN A 559 -25.98 -5.25 11.99
C GLN A 559 -25.38 -3.93 12.48
N GLN A 560 -26.06 -2.80 12.23
CA GLN A 560 -25.63 -1.49 12.71
C GLN A 560 -25.67 -1.38 14.24
N ALA A 561 -26.69 -1.96 14.90
CA ALA A 561 -26.78 -1.96 16.35
C ALA A 561 -25.58 -2.67 17.01
N ILE A 562 -25.11 -3.78 16.42
CA ILE A 562 -23.91 -4.50 16.89
C ILE A 562 -22.63 -3.69 16.67
N LEU A 563 -22.52 -2.94 15.57
CA LEU A 563 -21.38 -2.06 15.31
C LEU A 563 -21.35 -0.86 16.26
N LEU A 564 -22.51 -0.26 16.54
CA LEU A 564 -22.66 0.84 17.48
C LEU A 564 -22.38 0.39 18.93
N SER A 565 -22.84 -0.80 19.34
CA SER A 565 -22.53 -1.32 20.69
C SER A 565 -21.05 -1.68 20.85
N ALA A 566 -20.40 -2.18 19.80
CA ALA A 566 -18.95 -2.40 19.80
C ALA A 566 -18.15 -1.09 19.88
N GLY A 567 -18.58 -0.04 19.18
CA GLY A 567 -17.99 1.29 19.25
C GLY A 567 -18.17 1.93 20.65
N ALA A 568 -19.39 1.88 21.20
CA ALA A 568 -19.67 2.37 22.55
C ALA A 568 -18.82 1.65 23.61
N ALA A 569 -18.74 0.30 23.57
CA ALA A 569 -17.92 -0.49 24.49
C ALA A 569 -16.40 -0.28 24.31
N GLN A 570 -15.96 0.32 23.20
CA GLN A 570 -14.58 0.77 22.98
C GLN A 570 -14.36 2.18 23.55
N GLU A 571 -15.29 3.12 23.36
CA GLU A 571 -15.21 4.45 23.97
C GLU A 571 -15.33 4.40 25.49
N GLU A 572 -16.24 3.60 26.05
CA GLU A 572 -16.33 3.31 27.50
C GLU A 572 -15.01 2.74 28.05
N SER A 573 -14.33 1.88 27.27
CA SER A 573 -13.03 1.32 27.65
C SER A 573 -11.89 2.35 27.60
N MET A 574 -12.01 3.39 26.78
CA MET A 574 -11.08 4.53 26.75
C MET A 574 -11.41 5.57 27.84
N ALA A 575 -12.67 5.64 28.31
CA ALA A 575 -13.16 6.57 29.32
C ALA A 575 -12.78 6.21 30.77
N ASN A 576 -11.60 5.63 30.99
CA ASN A 576 -11.11 5.29 32.32
C ASN A 576 -10.44 6.50 32.99
N GLY A 577 -11.19 7.26 33.80
CA GLY A 577 -10.59 8.13 34.81
C GLY A 577 -11.15 9.54 35.03
N ASN A 578 -12.17 9.98 34.28
CA ASN A 578 -12.85 11.26 34.57
C ASN A 578 -14.25 11.00 35.12
N GLY A 579 -14.42 11.17 36.43
CA GLY A 579 -15.71 10.98 37.09
C GLY A 579 -16.70 12.06 36.63
N HIS A 580 -17.73 11.66 35.90
CA HIS A 580 -18.82 12.57 35.58
C HIS A 580 -19.72 12.77 36.79
N GLU A 581 -19.96 14.04 37.11
CA GLU A 581 -20.91 14.50 38.11
C GLU A 581 -22.31 13.91 37.84
N GLU A 582 -23.10 13.70 38.90
CA GLU A 582 -24.49 13.27 38.80
C GLU A 582 -25.34 14.36 38.12
N GLY A 583 -25.31 14.39 36.79
CA GLY A 583 -26.26 15.11 35.97
C GLY A 583 -27.66 14.63 36.33
N GLY A 584 -28.44 15.50 36.98
CA GLY A 584 -29.76 15.16 37.50
C GLY A 584 -30.69 14.62 36.42
N VAL A 585 -31.82 14.03 36.85
CA VAL A 585 -32.80 13.33 36.00
C VAL A 585 -33.19 14.09 34.72
N GLU A 586 -33.14 15.42 34.76
CA GLU A 586 -33.41 16.33 33.65
C GLU A 586 -32.36 16.22 32.52
N GLY A 587 -31.06 16.16 32.84
CA GLY A 587 -29.98 15.98 31.86
C GLY A 587 -29.95 14.56 31.26
N LEU A 588 -30.26 13.55 32.06
CA LEU A 588 -30.49 12.18 31.55
C LEU A 588 -31.69 12.13 30.59
N ALA A 589 -32.76 12.87 30.89
CA ALA A 589 -33.94 12.97 30.02
C ALA A 589 -33.67 13.78 28.73
N GLU A 590 -32.74 14.74 28.73
CA GLU A 590 -32.27 15.40 27.51
C GLU A 590 -31.38 14.49 26.66
N LEU A 591 -30.42 13.78 27.27
CA LEU A 591 -29.57 12.81 26.57
C LEU A 591 -30.41 11.67 25.96
N LEU A 592 -31.39 11.14 26.69
CA LEU A 592 -32.32 10.13 26.17
C LEU A 592 -33.15 10.66 25.01
N ARG A 593 -33.58 11.93 25.03
CA ARG A 593 -34.32 12.55 23.91
C ARG A 593 -33.43 12.70 22.68
N ALA A 594 -32.21 13.21 22.82
CA ALA A 594 -31.25 13.33 21.73
C ALA A 594 -30.89 11.96 21.11
N MET A 595 -30.71 10.94 21.96
CA MET A 595 -30.44 9.57 21.51
C MET A 595 -31.62 8.96 20.74
N LEU A 596 -32.87 9.25 21.15
CA LEU A 596 -34.07 8.77 20.47
C LEU A 596 -34.31 9.50 19.14
N GLU A 597 -33.96 10.78 19.06
CA GLU A 597 -33.99 11.59 17.84
C GLU A 597 -32.95 11.09 16.81
N GLU A 598 -31.70 10.88 17.23
CA GLU A 598 -30.65 10.31 16.38
C GLU A 598 -30.96 8.86 15.97
N GLN A 599 -31.58 8.06 16.86
CA GLN A 599 -32.07 6.74 16.49
C GLN A 599 -33.14 6.82 15.40
N GLY A 600 -34.13 7.72 15.52
CA GLY A 600 -35.15 7.94 14.49
C GLY A 600 -34.56 8.41 13.16
N ARG A 601 -33.60 9.35 13.20
CA ARG A 601 -32.87 9.84 12.03
C ARG A 601 -32.12 8.71 11.31
N ARG A 602 -31.47 7.81 12.08
CA ARG A 602 -30.81 6.60 11.53
C ARG A 602 -31.80 5.66 10.86
N GLN A 603 -32.97 5.40 11.46
CA GLN A 603 -33.98 4.52 10.87
C GLN A 603 -34.54 5.06 9.56
N GLY A 604 -34.73 6.39 9.46
CA GLY A 604 -35.06 7.07 8.20
C GLY A 604 -34.00 6.82 7.12
N LEU A 605 -32.74 7.09 7.43
CA LEU A 605 -31.61 6.89 6.51
C LEU A 605 -31.41 5.42 6.09
N VAL A 606 -31.67 4.45 6.96
CA VAL A 606 -31.63 3.01 6.59
C VAL A 606 -32.77 2.66 5.63
N THR A 607 -33.94 3.25 5.80
CA THR A 607 -35.09 3.06 4.89
C THR A 607 -34.82 3.69 3.52
N GLU A 608 -34.28 4.91 3.50
CA GLU A 608 -33.85 5.61 2.27
C GLU A 608 -32.75 4.83 1.54
N TYR A 609 -31.73 4.36 2.26
CA TYR A 609 -30.66 3.53 1.70
C TYR A 609 -31.18 2.20 1.13
N ALA A 610 -32.15 1.56 1.78
CA ALA A 610 -32.80 0.36 1.26
C ALA A 610 -33.60 0.63 -0.02
N GLY A 611 -34.27 1.79 -0.11
CA GLY A 611 -34.94 2.26 -1.33
C GLY A 611 -33.96 2.50 -2.48
N ALA A 612 -32.92 3.32 -2.25
CA ALA A 612 -31.89 3.60 -3.26
C ALA A 612 -31.16 2.33 -3.75
N MET A 613 -30.94 1.35 -2.86
CA MET A 613 -30.41 0.02 -3.24
C MET A 613 -31.39 -0.82 -4.08
N ALA A 614 -32.71 -0.66 -3.89
CA ALA A 614 -33.72 -1.29 -4.74
C ALA A 614 -33.77 -0.64 -6.14
N ASP A 615 -33.66 0.69 -6.21
CA ASP A 615 -33.60 1.43 -7.49
C ASP A 615 -32.37 1.06 -8.32
N VAL A 616 -31.20 0.89 -7.69
CA VAL A 616 -29.98 0.34 -8.32
C VAL A 616 -30.17 -1.11 -8.77
N GLY A 617 -31.13 -1.84 -8.19
CA GLY A 617 -31.56 -3.18 -8.61
C GLY A 617 -32.37 -3.21 -9.90
N MET A 618 -33.02 -2.10 -10.30
CA MET A 618 -33.62 -1.96 -11.63
C MET A 618 -32.53 -1.77 -12.69
N GLY A 619 -31.97 -2.88 -13.15
CA GLY A 619 -30.99 -2.90 -14.25
C GLY A 619 -31.52 -2.32 -15.56
N GLU A 620 -30.66 -2.30 -16.58
CA GLU A 620 -30.77 -1.57 -17.86
C GLU A 620 -32.18 -1.51 -18.51
N LYS A 621 -33.03 -2.53 -18.33
CA LYS A 621 -34.44 -2.54 -18.77
C LYS A 621 -35.27 -1.38 -18.19
N GLY A 622 -35.14 -1.05 -16.90
CA GLY A 622 -35.91 0.05 -16.28
C GLY A 622 -35.55 1.42 -16.85
N GLY A 623 -34.26 1.63 -17.14
CA GLY A 623 -33.77 2.79 -17.87
C GLY A 623 -34.24 2.81 -19.34
N MET A 624 -34.28 1.65 -20.02
CA MET A 624 -34.83 1.55 -21.37
C MET A 624 -36.32 1.88 -21.41
N TYR A 625 -37.13 1.39 -20.46
CA TYR A 625 -38.55 1.71 -20.40
C TYR A 625 -38.81 3.20 -20.14
N ARG A 626 -38.14 3.82 -19.16
CA ARG A 626 -38.20 5.28 -18.94
C ARG A 626 -37.79 6.09 -20.17
N LYS A 627 -36.71 5.68 -20.84
CA LYS A 627 -36.23 6.33 -22.07
C LYS A 627 -37.17 6.12 -23.27
N LEU A 628 -37.92 5.01 -23.29
CA LEU A 628 -38.93 4.73 -24.31
C LEU A 628 -40.19 5.56 -24.08
N THR A 629 -40.74 5.60 -22.85
CA THR A 629 -41.91 6.43 -22.53
C THR A 629 -41.61 7.92 -22.68
N ALA A 630 -40.46 8.41 -22.19
CA ALA A 630 -39.99 9.78 -22.42
C ALA A 630 -39.99 10.14 -23.92
N LYS A 631 -39.46 9.24 -24.75
CA LYS A 631 -39.32 9.48 -26.20
C LYS A 631 -40.63 9.32 -26.98
N CYS A 632 -41.55 8.48 -26.53
CA CYS A 632 -42.90 8.36 -27.10
C CYS A 632 -43.81 9.54 -26.75
N LEU A 633 -43.64 10.11 -25.55
CA LEU A 633 -44.47 11.22 -25.04
C LEU A 633 -43.84 12.61 -25.29
N GLY A 634 -42.56 12.66 -25.67
CA GLY A 634 -41.83 13.91 -25.93
C GLY A 634 -41.42 14.67 -24.66
N LEU A 635 -41.37 13.99 -23.52
CA LEU A 635 -41.03 14.54 -22.20
C LEU A 635 -39.57 14.27 -21.83
N SER A 636 -39.01 15.04 -20.89
CA SER A 636 -37.70 14.70 -20.32
C SER A 636 -37.79 13.52 -19.35
N GLU A 637 -36.68 12.79 -19.15
CA GLU A 637 -36.66 11.56 -18.32
C GLU A 637 -37.06 11.82 -16.85
N GLU A 638 -36.91 13.06 -16.37
CA GLU A 638 -37.29 13.53 -15.02
C GLU A 638 -38.81 13.83 -14.92
N GLU A 639 -39.44 14.34 -15.98
CA GLU A 639 -40.88 14.66 -16.02
C GLU A 639 -41.79 13.43 -16.19
N VAL A 640 -41.21 12.30 -16.61
CA VAL A 640 -41.93 11.02 -16.75
C VAL A 640 -42.32 10.45 -15.39
N ASP A 641 -41.42 10.51 -14.41
CA ASP A 641 -41.65 9.97 -13.07
C ASP A 641 -42.67 10.83 -12.28
N GLU A 642 -42.73 12.16 -12.50
CA GLU A 642 -43.78 13.03 -11.92
C GLU A 642 -45.19 12.83 -12.52
N ARG A 643 -45.30 12.27 -13.73
CA ARG A 643 -46.58 12.11 -14.45
C ARG A 643 -47.02 10.67 -14.64
N LEU A 644 -46.28 9.73 -14.07
CA LEU A 644 -46.45 8.29 -14.29
C LEU A 644 -47.82 7.79 -13.82
N ASP A 645 -48.30 8.24 -12.65
CA ASP A 645 -49.65 7.96 -12.14
C ASP A 645 -50.76 8.51 -13.05
N GLY A 646 -50.55 9.68 -13.64
CA GLY A 646 -51.51 10.30 -14.57
C GLY A 646 -51.56 9.60 -15.93
N LEU A 647 -50.43 9.04 -16.37
CA LEU A 647 -50.34 8.24 -17.61
C LEU A 647 -50.95 6.85 -17.43
N LEU A 648 -50.81 6.24 -16.26
CA LEU A 648 -51.48 5.00 -15.88
C LEU A 648 -53.01 5.16 -15.93
N GLY A 649 -53.56 6.22 -15.32
CA GLY A 649 -55.01 6.46 -15.34
C GLY A 649 -55.59 6.63 -16.75
N VAL A 650 -54.87 7.28 -17.67
CA VAL A 650 -55.32 7.42 -19.08
C VAL A 650 -55.25 6.09 -19.83
N LEU A 651 -54.25 5.26 -19.58
CA LEU A 651 -54.13 3.93 -20.18
C LEU A 651 -55.19 2.94 -19.64
N GLU A 652 -55.59 3.07 -18.38
CA GLU A 652 -56.71 2.30 -17.80
C GLU A 652 -58.08 2.78 -18.36
N GLU A 653 -58.26 4.07 -18.63
CA GLU A 653 -59.48 4.59 -19.26
C GLU A 653 -59.60 4.20 -20.75
N ASP A 654 -58.54 4.31 -21.55
CA ASP A 654 -58.55 3.92 -22.97
C ASP A 654 -58.65 2.38 -23.14
N GLY A 655 -58.09 1.59 -22.20
CA GLY A 655 -58.19 0.13 -22.20
C GLY A 655 -59.62 -0.41 -22.01
N GLY A 656 -60.55 0.41 -21.49
CA GLY A 656 -61.96 0.08 -21.33
C GLY A 656 -62.85 0.37 -22.55
N ALA A 657 -62.30 0.88 -23.65
CA ALA A 657 -63.06 1.33 -24.82
C ALA A 657 -63.05 0.36 -26.02
N GLU A 658 -62.31 -0.76 -25.95
CA GLU A 658 -62.28 -1.83 -26.97
C GLU A 658 -62.74 -3.19 -26.41
N GLU A 659 -64.03 -3.31 -26.06
CA GLU A 659 -64.80 -4.59 -25.98
C GLU A 659 -65.83 -4.71 -27.12
#